data_AF-A0A929SMK6-F1
#
_entry.id   AF-A0A929SMK6-F1
#
_cell.length_a   1.000
_cell.length_b   1.000
_cell.length_c   1.000
_cell.angle_alpha   90.00
_cell.angle_beta   90.00
_cell.angle_gamma   90.00
#
_symmetry.space_group_name_H-M   'P 1'
#
loop_
_entity.id
_entity.type
_entity.pdbx_description
1 polymer ?
#
loop_
_entity_poly.entity_id
_entity_poly.type
_entity_poly.pdbx_seq_one_letter_code
_entity_poly.pdbx_strand_id
1 'polypeptide(L)'
;MSVEGTRERIVLIGNCYLGYREGRNNDNIFGDWYGIPNQPWCAMFVSYCMNKAGVLPNVVKKFASCSIGWNWFKSKGQTRNRGYIPQKGDIIFFDWNPEKGDGIDHVGIVNNVNGEYIYTLEGNHDDQVNIYKYHINDARIYGYAVPDYTGEEIIENNPSESYTNKPLVYKGKTGETVKYIQNKLINKGYFLGRTGADGIFGFQTEKAVRQFQIDSNLSADGIIGPLTWEKLEDPTIVISSSYPGNIIGMGARGDNVLKIQRELIRRGYNVPGGADGQYGSGCRETVKKFQGDNGLEIDGVVGKRTWDTLFPTLGIELPYPGKIITMGSRGENVIRIQKRLIRLGYNVPGGADGQYGSGCREMIKKFQGDNGLEIDGDVGENTWNTLFPLQNQKENSEWPRYYIAKGMSDGNVSIIQTRLSNLGYSIGPIDGIFGENTEEAIKNFQETNHLDVDGIVGRDTWNALFNYKEENKSKNDVRIREELKCQMRAELVPYLKGIMTPWQKAKAVREREDAYDDLIKNDEIITKYSNLFEVRKALIQTIILWEHGVEGADDRASDKAVIGYYTLGFGPKNDSSTGICQIYARTAIKAYNYAVKNGLISEKILLDENEENLKNMWYQLYSDVDFNIKMGTLNLLYCDWQKNSSYKSYKYDTDESNIKRILERYNGEGKDAIEYAERNYGLYKIFEKYNEAMRAIS
;
A
#
# COMPACT_ATOMS: atom_id res chain seq x y z
N MET A 1 16.25 4.90 19.72
CA MET A 1 15.36 3.83 19.24
C MET A 1 14.91 3.02 20.45
N SER A 2 13.68 2.52 20.45
CA SER A 2 13.24 1.53 21.45
C SER A 2 13.91 0.16 21.20
N VAL A 3 13.92 -0.71 22.22
CA VAL A 3 14.36 -2.12 22.11
C VAL A 3 13.63 -2.80 20.95
N GLU A 4 12.29 -2.72 20.94
CA GLU A 4 11.44 -3.37 19.93
C GLU A 4 11.76 -2.86 18.51
N GLY A 5 11.89 -1.55 18.33
CA GLY A 5 12.25 -0.97 17.04
C GLY A 5 13.65 -1.36 16.56
N THR A 6 14.58 -1.65 17.48
CA THR A 6 15.91 -2.15 17.14
C THR A 6 15.85 -3.61 16.70
N ARG A 7 15.12 -4.46 17.45
CA ARG A 7 14.89 -5.88 17.13
C ARG A 7 14.18 -6.07 15.79
N GLU A 8 13.15 -5.27 15.52
CA GLU A 8 12.45 -5.28 14.24
C GLU A 8 13.34 -4.88 13.07
N ARG A 9 14.16 -3.84 13.25
CA ARG A 9 15.07 -3.35 12.21
C ARG A 9 16.13 -4.38 11.84
N ILE A 10 16.69 -5.10 12.81
CA ILE A 10 17.67 -6.18 12.58
C ILE A 10 17.07 -7.26 11.67
N VAL A 11 15.88 -7.74 12.02
CA VAL A 11 15.18 -8.79 11.27
C VAL A 11 14.76 -8.30 9.89
N LEU A 12 14.28 -7.05 9.78
CA LEU A 12 13.91 -6.43 8.50
C LEU A 12 15.10 -6.34 7.55
N ILE A 13 16.28 -5.93 8.03
CA ILE A 13 17.49 -5.86 7.21
C ILE A 13 17.87 -7.23 6.67
N GLY A 14 17.87 -8.26 7.50
CA GLY A 14 18.21 -9.59 7.02
C GLY A 14 17.18 -10.13 6.02
N ASN A 15 15.88 -9.85 6.22
CA ASN A 15 14.81 -10.31 5.32
C ASN A 15 14.94 -9.71 3.91
N CYS A 16 15.56 -8.53 3.76
CA CYS A 16 15.88 -7.96 2.44
C CYS A 16 16.83 -8.83 1.60
N TYR A 17 17.54 -9.78 2.24
CA TYR A 17 18.47 -10.68 1.57
C TYR A 17 17.93 -12.09 1.38
N LEU A 18 16.65 -12.38 1.68
CA LEU A 18 16.08 -13.70 1.45
C LEU A 18 16.25 -14.16 -0.01
N GLY A 19 16.77 -15.37 -0.18
CA GLY A 19 17.08 -15.94 -1.48
C GLY A 19 18.42 -15.49 -2.08
N TYR A 20 19.17 -14.61 -1.41
CA TYR A 20 20.55 -14.29 -1.78
C TYR A 20 21.41 -15.55 -1.69
N ARG A 21 22.22 -15.81 -2.73
CA ARG A 21 23.14 -16.94 -2.84
C ARG A 21 24.56 -16.45 -3.01
N GLU A 22 25.52 -17.15 -2.43
CA GLU A 22 26.93 -16.88 -2.70
C GLU A 22 27.31 -17.24 -4.15
N GLY A 23 28.36 -16.57 -4.64
CA GLY A 23 29.08 -16.93 -5.83
C GLY A 23 30.04 -18.11 -5.59
N ARG A 24 30.95 -18.36 -6.54
CA ARG A 24 31.92 -19.46 -6.42
C ARG A 24 32.87 -19.21 -5.24
N ASN A 25 33.23 -20.26 -4.51
CA ASN A 25 34.20 -20.22 -3.42
C ASN A 25 33.82 -19.30 -2.23
N ASN A 26 32.55 -19.28 -1.81
CA ASN A 26 32.03 -18.37 -0.79
C ASN A 26 32.16 -16.87 -1.15
N ASP A 27 32.14 -16.51 -2.43
CA ASP A 27 32.14 -15.11 -2.86
C ASP A 27 30.81 -14.44 -2.50
N ASN A 28 30.83 -13.43 -1.63
CA ASN A 28 29.61 -12.79 -1.13
C ASN A 28 29.83 -11.38 -0.55
N ILE A 29 28.77 -10.57 -0.60
CA ILE A 29 28.80 -9.17 -0.15
C ILE A 29 29.08 -9.00 1.36
N PHE A 30 28.80 -10.02 2.18
CA PHE A 30 29.00 -9.95 3.62
C PHE A 30 30.47 -10.15 3.98
N GLY A 31 31.16 -11.05 3.29
CA GLY A 31 32.61 -11.23 3.35
C GLY A 31 33.36 -9.98 2.90
N ASP A 32 32.95 -9.38 1.78
CA ASP A 32 33.49 -8.12 1.27
C ASP A 32 33.32 -6.98 2.26
N TRP A 33 32.10 -6.79 2.79
CA TRP A 33 31.82 -5.78 3.82
C TRP A 33 32.59 -6.04 5.11
N TYR A 34 32.80 -7.30 5.47
CA TYR A 34 33.56 -7.63 6.66
C TYR A 34 35.04 -7.27 6.49
N GLY A 35 35.58 -7.45 5.29
CA GLY A 35 36.99 -7.29 4.92
C GLY A 35 37.75 -8.62 4.83
N ILE A 36 37.03 -9.76 4.77
CA ILE A 36 37.60 -11.12 4.64
C ILE A 36 36.79 -11.94 3.61
N PRO A 37 36.93 -11.64 2.31
CA PRO A 37 36.16 -12.31 1.27
C PRO A 37 36.51 -13.80 1.14
N ASN A 38 35.62 -14.58 0.49
CA ASN A 38 35.80 -16.01 0.22
C ASN A 38 35.95 -16.88 1.48
N GLN A 39 35.19 -16.57 2.53
CA GLN A 39 35.13 -17.32 3.80
C GLN A 39 33.68 -17.67 4.15
N PRO A 40 33.43 -18.71 4.96
CA PRO A 40 32.09 -18.99 5.48
C PRO A 40 31.50 -17.77 6.20
N TRP A 41 30.26 -17.39 5.85
CA TRP A 41 29.76 -16.04 6.08
C TRP A 41 28.53 -15.93 7.00
N CYS A 42 28.12 -17.00 7.68
CA CYS A 42 26.98 -16.98 8.62
C CYS A 42 27.13 -15.91 9.72
N ALA A 43 28.28 -15.89 10.40
CA ALA A 43 28.59 -14.89 11.43
C ALA A 43 28.75 -13.47 10.87
N MET A 44 29.28 -13.35 9.64
CA MET A 44 29.44 -12.07 8.96
C MET A 44 28.07 -11.48 8.57
N PHE A 45 27.11 -12.32 8.16
CA PHE A 45 25.73 -11.94 7.90
C PHE A 45 25.03 -11.40 9.16
N VAL A 46 25.16 -12.09 10.31
CA VAL A 46 24.60 -11.59 11.58
C VAL A 46 25.24 -10.25 11.96
N SER A 47 26.58 -10.15 11.88
CA SER A 47 27.30 -8.90 12.13
C SER A 47 26.89 -7.76 11.20
N TYR A 48 26.62 -8.07 9.92
CA TYR A 48 26.14 -7.12 8.92
C TYR A 48 24.76 -6.58 9.31
N CYS A 49 23.82 -7.47 9.63
CA CYS A 49 22.46 -7.08 10.04
C CYS A 49 22.47 -6.20 11.29
N MET A 50 23.28 -6.56 12.29
CA MET A 50 23.43 -5.78 13.52
C MET A 50 24.02 -4.40 13.25
N ASN A 51 25.10 -4.31 12.47
CA ASN A 51 25.74 -3.04 12.14
C ASN A 51 24.84 -2.13 11.31
N LYS A 52 24.15 -2.66 10.29
CA LYS A 52 23.23 -1.89 9.45
C LYS A 52 21.97 -1.46 10.19
N ALA A 53 21.58 -2.18 11.25
CA ALA A 53 20.50 -1.76 12.14
C ALA A 53 20.90 -0.58 13.05
N GLY A 54 22.18 -0.19 13.07
CA GLY A 54 22.70 0.85 13.96
C GLY A 54 23.02 0.33 15.35
N VAL A 55 23.15 -0.99 15.55
CA VAL A 55 23.58 -1.57 16.81
C VAL A 55 25.04 -1.21 17.04
N LEU A 56 25.32 -0.56 18.16
CA LEU A 56 26.66 -0.09 18.48
C LEU A 56 27.63 -1.26 18.74
N PRO A 57 28.92 -1.14 18.39
CA PRO A 57 29.90 -2.21 18.57
C PRO A 57 30.10 -2.66 20.03
N ASN A 58 29.78 -1.81 21.00
CA ASN A 58 29.79 -2.15 22.42
C ASN A 58 28.56 -2.97 22.84
N VAL A 59 27.45 -2.95 22.07
CA VAL A 59 26.22 -3.73 22.30
C VAL A 59 26.27 -5.07 21.57
N VAL A 60 26.71 -5.08 20.31
CA VAL A 60 27.06 -6.30 19.57
C VAL A 60 28.38 -6.05 18.84
N LYS A 61 29.43 -6.76 19.24
CA LYS A 61 30.73 -6.73 18.55
C LYS A 61 30.57 -7.26 17.12
N LYS A 62 31.27 -6.68 16.14
CA LYS A 62 31.46 -7.29 14.81
C LYS A 62 32.29 -8.58 14.95
N PHE A 63 31.74 -9.73 14.57
CA PHE A 63 32.39 -11.06 14.65
C PHE A 63 32.20 -11.87 13.35
N ALA A 64 33.23 -12.61 12.94
CA ALA A 64 33.20 -13.52 11.79
C ALA A 64 33.29 -15.00 12.17
N SER A 65 33.39 -15.30 13.46
CA SER A 65 33.46 -16.68 13.99
C SER A 65 32.37 -16.88 15.03
N CYS A 66 31.61 -17.96 14.90
CA CYS A 66 30.54 -18.34 15.82
C CYS A 66 31.04 -18.45 17.26
N SER A 67 32.17 -19.14 17.48
CA SER A 67 32.80 -19.28 18.80
C SER A 67 33.26 -17.94 19.40
N ILE A 68 33.79 -17.02 18.58
CA ILE A 68 34.17 -15.68 19.04
C ILE A 68 32.94 -14.88 19.46
N GLY A 69 31.88 -14.91 18.65
CA GLY A 69 30.60 -14.25 18.94
C GLY A 69 30.01 -14.76 20.26
N TRP A 70 29.87 -16.08 20.39
CA TRP A 70 29.34 -16.72 21.60
C TRP A 70 30.14 -16.35 22.85
N ASN A 71 31.47 -16.51 22.82
CA ASN A 71 32.30 -16.22 23.99
C ASN A 71 32.23 -14.74 24.41
N TRP A 72 32.04 -13.83 23.46
CA TRP A 72 31.84 -12.41 23.76
C TRP A 72 30.54 -12.17 24.55
N PHE A 73 29.40 -12.70 24.07
CA PHE A 73 28.13 -12.60 24.81
C PHE A 73 28.15 -13.34 26.14
N LYS A 74 28.82 -14.50 26.20
CA LYS A 74 29.01 -15.28 27.43
C LYS A 74 29.78 -14.48 28.48
N SER A 75 30.84 -13.76 28.07
CA SER A 75 31.62 -12.90 28.98
C SER A 75 30.81 -11.74 29.58
N LYS A 76 29.68 -11.40 28.96
CA LYS A 76 28.74 -10.36 29.40
C LYS A 76 27.52 -10.90 30.15
N GLY A 77 27.40 -12.21 30.34
CA GLY A 77 26.21 -12.82 30.94
C GLY A 77 24.95 -12.77 30.06
N GLN A 78 25.11 -12.51 28.76
CA GLN A 78 24.01 -12.31 27.81
C GLN A 78 23.61 -13.59 27.07
N THR A 79 24.03 -14.77 27.53
CA THR A 79 23.69 -16.05 26.89
C THR A 79 22.57 -16.79 27.62
N ARG A 80 21.74 -17.53 26.87
CA ARG A 80 20.72 -18.46 27.38
C ARG A 80 20.94 -19.85 26.80
N ASN A 81 20.57 -20.87 27.56
CA ASN A 81 20.71 -22.27 27.14
C ASN A 81 19.56 -22.67 26.19
N ARG A 82 19.73 -23.81 25.52
CA ARG A 82 18.65 -24.52 24.84
C ARG A 82 17.43 -24.70 25.76
N GLY A 83 16.22 -24.50 25.21
CA GLY A 83 14.96 -24.52 25.98
C GLY A 83 14.48 -23.14 26.45
N TYR A 84 15.31 -22.10 26.32
CA TYR A 84 14.86 -20.71 26.46
C TYR A 84 13.88 -20.35 25.32
N ILE A 85 12.83 -19.58 25.62
CA ILE A 85 11.90 -19.04 24.62
C ILE A 85 12.50 -17.71 24.13
N PRO A 86 13.08 -17.66 22.91
CA PRO A 86 13.76 -16.45 22.46
C PRO A 86 12.78 -15.39 21.98
N GLN A 87 13.26 -14.16 21.92
CA GLN A 87 12.55 -13.03 21.34
C GLN A 87 13.06 -12.76 19.92
N LYS A 88 12.22 -12.09 19.12
CA LYS A 88 12.64 -11.56 17.83
C LYS A 88 13.90 -10.71 17.98
N GLY A 89 14.85 -10.90 17.08
CA GLY A 89 16.15 -10.20 17.12
C GLY A 89 17.21 -10.83 18.01
N ASP A 90 16.88 -11.83 18.84
CA ASP A 90 17.90 -12.61 19.55
C ASP A 90 18.79 -13.36 18.55
N ILE A 91 20.02 -13.65 18.96
CA ILE A 91 20.98 -14.41 18.14
C ILE A 91 20.94 -15.86 18.61
N ILE A 92 20.73 -16.80 17.69
CA ILE A 92 20.71 -18.23 17.99
C ILE A 92 21.99 -18.88 17.44
N PHE A 93 22.57 -19.78 18.21
CA PHE A 93 23.79 -20.52 17.86
C PHE A 93 23.50 -22.02 17.80
N PHE A 94 24.14 -22.70 16.86
CA PHE A 94 23.97 -24.13 16.63
C PHE A 94 25.30 -24.87 16.67
N ASP A 95 25.21 -26.11 17.13
CA ASP A 95 26.22 -27.15 17.08
C ASP A 95 25.57 -28.32 16.33
N TRP A 96 26.03 -28.57 15.11
CA TRP A 96 25.42 -29.55 14.22
C TRP A 96 25.80 -30.98 14.60
N ASN A 97 26.92 -31.17 15.33
CA ASN A 97 27.40 -32.47 15.78
C ASN A 97 27.73 -32.45 17.28
N PRO A 98 26.74 -32.21 18.17
CA PRO A 98 26.99 -32.00 19.59
C PRO A 98 27.64 -33.22 20.28
N GLU A 99 27.53 -34.40 19.68
CA GLU A 99 28.21 -35.62 20.11
C GLU A 99 29.73 -35.63 19.86
N LYS A 100 30.23 -34.82 18.91
CA LYS A 100 31.66 -34.75 18.58
C LYS A 100 32.42 -33.74 19.44
N GLY A 101 31.72 -32.78 20.04
CA GLY A 101 32.33 -31.73 20.86
C GLY A 101 33.25 -30.79 20.05
N ASP A 102 33.01 -30.62 18.76
CA ASP A 102 33.71 -29.70 17.85
C ASP A 102 33.28 -28.24 18.06
N GLY A 103 32.15 -27.99 18.72
CA GLY A 103 31.75 -26.69 19.23
C GLY A 103 30.67 -26.03 18.38
N ILE A 104 30.71 -24.71 18.25
CA ILE A 104 29.63 -23.96 17.60
C ILE A 104 29.92 -23.81 16.10
N ASP A 105 29.05 -24.40 15.29
CA ASP A 105 29.18 -24.43 13.83
C ASP A 105 28.48 -23.26 13.15
N HIS A 106 27.32 -22.85 13.66
CA HIS A 106 26.42 -21.93 12.94
C HIS A 106 25.75 -20.91 13.84
N VAL A 107 25.26 -19.84 13.22
CA VAL A 107 24.61 -18.72 13.90
C VAL A 107 23.55 -18.09 13.00
N GLY A 108 22.42 -17.71 13.60
CA GLY A 108 21.31 -17.04 12.94
C GLY A 108 20.66 -15.97 13.81
N ILE A 109 19.65 -15.31 13.26
CA ILE A 109 18.82 -14.32 13.97
C ILE A 109 17.43 -14.92 14.18
N VAL A 110 16.87 -14.80 15.37
CA VAL A 110 15.49 -15.21 15.64
C VAL A 110 14.54 -14.26 14.92
N ASN A 111 13.85 -14.77 13.91
CA ASN A 111 12.87 -14.02 13.10
C ASN A 111 11.50 -14.00 13.77
N ASN A 112 11.05 -15.14 14.30
CA ASN A 112 9.79 -15.27 15.06
C ASN A 112 9.78 -16.56 15.89
N VAL A 113 8.93 -16.65 16.92
CA VAL A 113 8.65 -17.86 17.68
C VAL A 113 7.15 -18.16 17.63
N ASN A 114 6.80 -19.41 17.30
CA ASN A 114 5.42 -19.88 17.24
C ASN A 114 5.30 -21.21 18.00
N GLY A 115 4.76 -21.14 19.22
CA GLY A 115 4.71 -22.29 20.13
C GLY A 115 6.11 -22.80 20.46
N GLU A 116 6.33 -24.10 20.31
CA GLU A 116 7.63 -24.73 20.54
C GLU A 116 8.58 -24.63 19.34
N TYR A 117 8.26 -23.82 18.31
CA TYR A 117 9.09 -23.67 17.13
C TYR A 117 9.65 -22.27 16.97
N ILE A 118 10.92 -22.21 16.63
CA ILE A 118 11.69 -21.00 16.39
C ILE A 118 11.93 -20.91 14.89
N TYR A 119 11.59 -19.76 14.32
CA TYR A 119 11.91 -19.40 12.94
C TYR A 119 13.12 -18.50 12.96
N THR A 120 14.13 -18.88 12.21
CA THR A 120 15.43 -18.23 12.22
C THR A 120 15.74 -17.74 10.82
N LEU A 121 16.45 -16.61 10.76
CA LEU A 121 16.97 -16.04 9.55
C LEU A 121 18.48 -16.30 9.55
N GLU A 122 18.92 -17.15 8.63
CA GLU A 122 20.27 -17.70 8.59
C GLU A 122 20.89 -17.42 7.23
N GLY A 123 22.16 -16.96 7.26
CA GLY A 123 23.00 -16.81 6.08
C GLY A 123 24.04 -17.92 6.04
N ASN A 124 24.48 -18.28 4.84
CA ASN A 124 25.38 -19.41 4.59
C ASN A 124 24.86 -20.75 5.11
N HIS A 125 23.55 -20.93 5.10
CA HIS A 125 22.90 -22.24 5.29
C HIS A 125 22.42 -22.67 3.91
N ASP A 126 23.02 -23.74 3.37
CA ASP A 126 22.90 -24.16 1.97
C ASP A 126 23.33 -23.07 0.97
N ASP A 127 24.43 -22.38 1.29
CA ASP A 127 25.07 -21.34 0.44
C ASP A 127 24.13 -20.15 0.14
N GLN A 128 23.15 -19.91 1.02
CA GLN A 128 22.14 -18.86 0.84
C GLN A 128 21.66 -18.21 2.14
N VAL A 129 20.91 -17.11 2.02
CA VAL A 129 20.07 -16.57 3.09
C VAL A 129 18.65 -17.13 2.98
N ASN A 130 18.16 -17.76 4.04
CA ASN A 130 16.81 -18.32 4.07
C ASN A 130 16.22 -18.37 5.50
N ILE A 131 14.93 -18.72 5.61
CA ILE A 131 14.26 -18.96 6.88
C ILE A 131 14.24 -20.45 7.19
N TYR A 132 14.68 -20.82 8.39
CA TYR A 132 14.66 -22.18 8.89
C TYR A 132 13.79 -22.31 10.13
N LYS A 133 13.36 -23.54 10.42
CA LYS A 133 12.44 -23.85 11.52
C LYS A 133 13.05 -24.92 12.41
N TYR A 134 13.18 -24.60 13.69
CA TYR A 134 13.70 -25.51 14.71
C TYR A 134 12.71 -25.67 15.85
N HIS A 135 12.71 -26.83 16.49
CA HIS A 135 12.02 -26.99 17.76
C HIS A 135 12.85 -26.31 18.87
N ILE A 136 12.23 -25.74 19.89
CA ILE A 136 12.89 -25.04 21.01
C ILE A 136 13.88 -25.94 21.79
N ASN A 137 13.60 -27.25 21.76
CA ASN A 137 14.45 -28.30 22.35
C ASN A 137 15.28 -29.06 21.32
N ASP A 138 15.42 -28.55 20.08
CA ASP A 138 16.26 -29.18 19.06
C ASP A 138 17.69 -29.32 19.59
N ALA A 139 18.21 -30.55 19.58
CA ALA A 139 19.51 -30.86 20.16
C ALA A 139 20.66 -30.08 19.51
N ARG A 140 20.46 -29.61 18.28
CA ARG A 140 21.43 -28.81 17.53
C ARG A 140 21.50 -27.36 18.00
N ILE A 141 20.52 -26.90 18.78
CA ILE A 141 20.57 -25.56 19.37
C ILE A 141 21.59 -25.61 20.51
N TYR A 142 22.68 -24.86 20.31
CA TYR A 142 23.72 -24.67 21.33
C TYR A 142 23.25 -23.67 22.39
N GLY A 143 22.59 -22.59 21.96
CA GLY A 143 21.97 -21.61 22.84
C GLY A 143 21.67 -20.29 22.14
N TYR A 144 21.39 -19.26 22.92
CA TYR A 144 21.01 -17.93 22.44
C TYR A 144 21.92 -16.87 23.05
N ALA A 145 22.16 -15.79 22.32
CA ALA A 145 22.60 -14.52 22.88
C ALA A 145 21.45 -13.51 22.81
N VAL A 146 21.26 -12.80 23.91
CA VAL A 146 20.23 -11.79 24.13
C VAL A 146 20.95 -10.47 24.37
N PRO A 147 21.25 -9.69 23.31
CA PRO A 147 21.99 -8.44 23.45
C PRO A 147 21.14 -7.40 24.19
N ASP A 148 21.73 -6.74 25.19
CA ASP A 148 21.10 -5.61 25.89
C ASP A 148 21.12 -4.37 24.98
N TYR A 149 20.07 -4.21 24.19
CA TYR A 149 19.98 -3.15 23.18
C TYR A 149 19.80 -1.75 23.77
N THR A 150 19.41 -1.61 25.05
CA THR A 150 19.12 -0.30 25.68
C THR A 150 19.85 0.00 26.98
N GLY A 151 20.56 -0.95 27.60
CA GLY A 151 21.19 -0.75 28.90
C GLY A 151 20.23 -0.83 30.10
N GLU A 152 18.94 -1.08 29.84
CA GLU A 152 17.84 -1.05 30.81
C GLU A 152 16.87 -2.25 30.66
N GLU A 153 17.20 -3.26 29.84
CA GLU A 153 16.36 -4.47 29.77
C GLU A 153 16.31 -5.15 31.16
N ILE A 154 15.13 -5.15 31.80
CA ILE A 154 14.90 -6.02 32.96
C ILE A 154 14.94 -7.45 32.43
N ILE A 155 16.02 -8.16 32.77
CA ILE A 155 16.19 -9.58 32.48
C ILE A 155 15.28 -10.36 33.44
N GLU A 156 13.98 -10.43 33.13
CA GLU A 156 13.05 -11.25 33.90
C GLU A 156 13.11 -12.71 33.43
N ASN A 157 13.34 -13.62 34.38
CA ASN A 157 13.05 -15.03 34.19
C ASN A 157 11.53 -15.20 34.14
N ASN A 158 11.00 -15.40 32.93
CA ASN A 158 9.59 -15.70 32.58
C ASN A 158 8.52 -14.65 32.95
N PRO A 159 7.87 -14.02 31.95
CA PRO A 159 6.59 -13.36 32.15
C PRO A 159 5.42 -14.35 31.99
N SER A 160 4.73 -14.52 33.12
CA SER A 160 3.38 -15.02 33.43
C SER A 160 2.43 -15.56 32.34
N GLU A 161 1.93 -16.76 32.65
CA GLU A 161 0.67 -17.42 32.29
C GLU A 161 -0.52 -16.47 32.00
N SER A 162 -0.97 -16.36 30.73
CA SER A 162 -2.37 -16.02 30.43
C SER A 162 -2.82 -16.28 28.98
N TYR A 163 -1.93 -16.58 28.02
CA TYR A 163 -2.33 -16.79 26.61
C TYR A 163 -1.86 -18.11 25.97
N THR A 164 -1.27 -19.02 26.76
CA THR A 164 -0.55 -20.21 26.24
C THR A 164 -1.35 -21.50 26.11
N ASN A 165 -2.65 -21.54 26.42
CA ASN A 165 -3.38 -22.82 26.52
C ASN A 165 -4.25 -23.22 25.31
N LYS A 166 -4.16 -22.56 24.14
CA LYS A 166 -4.85 -23.04 22.94
C LYS A 166 -3.93 -23.88 22.06
N PRO A 167 -4.22 -25.18 21.86
CA PRO A 167 -3.32 -26.09 21.17
C PRO A 167 -3.21 -25.75 19.68
N LEU A 168 -2.09 -26.10 19.06
CA LEU A 168 -1.96 -26.12 17.61
C LEU A 168 -2.87 -27.21 17.04
N VAL A 169 -3.76 -26.82 16.13
CA VAL A 169 -4.71 -27.75 15.50
C VAL A 169 -4.47 -27.77 13.99
N TYR A 170 -4.24 -28.98 13.45
CA TYR A 170 -3.84 -29.22 12.07
C TYR A 170 -4.41 -30.55 11.55
N LYS A 171 -4.24 -30.80 10.25
CA LYS A 171 -4.77 -32.00 9.58
C LYS A 171 -4.35 -33.30 10.28
N GLY A 172 -5.33 -34.15 10.59
CA GLY A 172 -5.14 -35.41 11.32
C GLY A 172 -5.46 -35.33 12.81
N LYS A 173 -5.67 -34.13 13.38
CA LYS A 173 -6.17 -33.98 14.76
C LYS A 173 -7.67 -34.30 14.82
N THR A 174 -8.11 -34.83 15.97
CA THR A 174 -9.51 -35.11 16.26
C THR A 174 -9.88 -34.67 17.68
N GLY A 175 -11.17 -34.51 17.98
CA GLY A 175 -11.70 -34.19 19.31
C GLY A 175 -12.45 -32.85 19.42
N GLU A 176 -12.90 -32.52 20.62
CA GLU A 176 -13.78 -31.37 20.87
C GLU A 176 -13.17 -30.02 20.46
N THR A 177 -11.85 -29.86 20.57
CA THR A 177 -11.17 -28.63 20.11
C THR A 177 -11.28 -28.46 18.60
N VAL A 178 -11.16 -29.54 17.83
CA VAL A 178 -11.36 -29.51 16.38
C VAL A 178 -12.80 -29.15 16.08
N LYS A 179 -13.76 -29.77 16.79
CA LYS A 179 -15.19 -29.50 16.63
C LYS A 179 -15.54 -28.04 16.93
N TYR A 180 -14.92 -27.47 17.96
CA TYR A 180 -15.05 -26.06 18.32
C TYR A 180 -14.52 -25.13 17.21
N ILE A 181 -13.33 -25.41 16.67
CA ILE A 181 -12.78 -24.66 15.53
C ILE A 181 -13.69 -24.77 14.31
N GLN A 182 -14.13 -25.99 13.99
CA GLN A 182 -15.04 -26.25 12.88
C GLN A 182 -16.33 -25.44 13.04
N ASN A 183 -16.90 -25.37 14.25
CA ASN A 183 -18.06 -24.52 14.54
C ASN A 183 -17.77 -23.03 14.36
N LYS A 184 -16.60 -22.54 14.78
CA LYS A 184 -16.19 -21.13 14.56
C LYS A 184 -16.03 -20.81 13.08
N LEU A 185 -15.44 -21.72 12.31
CA LEU A 185 -15.31 -21.61 10.86
C LEU A 185 -16.67 -21.67 10.15
N ILE A 186 -17.57 -22.57 10.57
CA ILE A 186 -18.95 -22.61 10.06
C ILE A 186 -19.67 -21.29 10.34
N ASN A 187 -19.57 -20.77 11.57
CA ASN A 187 -20.18 -19.50 11.96
C ASN A 187 -19.60 -18.31 11.18
N LYS A 188 -18.31 -18.37 10.81
CA LYS A 188 -17.66 -17.40 9.93
C LYS A 188 -17.86 -17.68 8.43
N GLY A 189 -18.60 -18.74 8.09
CA GLY A 189 -19.09 -19.00 6.73
C GLY A 189 -18.30 -20.02 5.89
N TYR A 190 -17.35 -20.74 6.48
CA TYR A 190 -16.50 -21.70 5.76
C TYR A 190 -17.12 -23.10 5.73
N PHE A 191 -17.10 -23.75 4.56
CA PHE A 191 -17.63 -25.10 4.35
C PHE A 191 -16.61 -26.17 4.74
N LEU A 192 -17.05 -27.18 5.49
CA LEU A 192 -16.20 -28.24 6.05
C LEU A 192 -16.56 -29.65 5.54
N GLY A 193 -17.39 -29.76 4.49
CA GLY A 193 -17.88 -31.04 3.99
C GLY A 193 -19.22 -31.46 4.61
N ARG A 194 -19.75 -32.61 4.15
CA ARG A 194 -21.10 -33.11 4.51
C ARG A 194 -21.30 -33.40 6.00
N THR A 195 -20.21 -33.64 6.73
CA THR A 195 -20.21 -34.01 8.15
C THR A 195 -20.19 -32.79 9.08
N GLY A 196 -19.92 -31.58 8.56
CA GLY A 196 -19.90 -30.34 9.34
C GLY A 196 -18.81 -30.34 10.41
N ALA A 197 -19.16 -29.89 11.62
CA ALA A 197 -18.27 -29.99 12.77
C ALA A 197 -18.29 -31.41 13.35
N ASP A 198 -17.56 -32.31 12.71
CA ASP A 198 -17.45 -33.73 13.08
C ASP A 198 -16.35 -34.04 14.09
N GLY A 199 -15.57 -33.02 14.49
CA GLY A 199 -14.43 -33.16 15.38
C GLY A 199 -13.24 -33.84 14.73
N ILE A 200 -13.17 -33.95 13.39
CA ILE A 200 -12.04 -34.52 12.66
C ILE A 200 -11.46 -33.47 11.73
N PHE A 201 -10.19 -33.11 11.94
CA PHE A 201 -9.51 -32.11 11.13
C PHE A 201 -9.00 -32.80 9.85
N GLY A 202 -9.94 -33.12 8.97
CA GLY A 202 -9.68 -33.77 7.69
C GLY A 202 -9.29 -32.78 6.60
N PHE A 203 -9.20 -33.29 5.37
CA PHE A 203 -8.90 -32.49 4.17
C PHE A 203 -9.82 -31.26 4.02
N GLN A 204 -11.12 -31.41 4.32
CA GLN A 204 -12.07 -30.31 4.18
C GLN A 204 -11.93 -29.25 5.28
N THR A 205 -11.53 -29.64 6.49
CA THR A 205 -11.22 -28.66 7.55
C THR A 205 -9.95 -27.89 7.24
N GLU A 206 -8.90 -28.56 6.78
CA GLU A 206 -7.65 -27.91 6.35
C GLU A 206 -7.89 -26.89 5.22
N LYS A 207 -8.69 -27.26 4.21
CA LYS A 207 -9.04 -26.36 3.10
C LYS A 207 -9.78 -25.11 3.59
N ALA A 208 -10.69 -25.26 4.55
CA ALA A 208 -11.40 -24.14 5.16
C ALA A 208 -10.49 -23.25 6.01
N VAL A 209 -9.53 -23.82 6.76
CA VAL A 209 -8.55 -23.04 7.53
C VAL A 209 -7.65 -22.22 6.61
N ARG A 210 -7.15 -22.81 5.52
CA ARG A 210 -6.34 -22.07 4.53
C ARG A 210 -7.11 -20.91 3.93
N GLN A 211 -8.37 -21.14 3.57
CA GLN A 211 -9.22 -20.06 3.04
C GLN A 211 -9.46 -18.97 4.09
N PHE A 212 -9.75 -19.34 5.34
CA PHE A 212 -9.92 -18.40 6.45
C PHE A 212 -8.67 -17.55 6.70
N GLN A 213 -7.49 -18.17 6.59
CA GLN A 213 -6.21 -17.48 6.74
C GLN A 213 -5.98 -16.48 5.59
N ILE A 214 -6.23 -16.87 4.33
CA ILE A 214 -6.16 -15.95 3.17
C ILE A 214 -7.08 -14.75 3.41
N ASP A 215 -8.33 -15.02 3.77
CA ASP A 215 -9.36 -14.00 3.96
C ASP A 215 -9.08 -13.09 5.18
N SER A 216 -8.16 -13.50 6.08
CA SER A 216 -7.73 -12.76 7.27
C SER A 216 -6.33 -12.13 7.12
N ASN A 217 -5.76 -12.08 5.91
CA ASN A 217 -4.39 -11.62 5.63
C ASN A 217 -3.30 -12.36 6.43
N LEU A 218 -3.52 -13.65 6.69
CA LEU A 218 -2.55 -14.55 7.29
C LEU A 218 -1.91 -15.45 6.21
N SER A 219 -0.76 -16.05 6.55
CA SER A 219 -0.19 -17.13 5.73
C SER A 219 -1.15 -18.31 5.67
N ALA A 220 -1.48 -18.77 4.46
CA ALA A 220 -2.46 -19.82 4.18
C ALA A 220 -1.90 -21.23 4.42
N ASP A 221 -1.31 -21.48 5.60
CA ASP A 221 -0.56 -22.69 5.92
C ASP A 221 -1.45 -23.89 6.35
N GLY A 222 -2.73 -23.65 6.63
CA GLY A 222 -3.72 -24.66 7.00
C GLY A 222 -3.64 -25.12 8.46
N ILE A 223 -2.88 -24.40 9.29
CA ILE A 223 -2.65 -24.70 10.71
C ILE A 223 -3.29 -23.62 11.58
N ILE A 224 -4.11 -24.01 12.55
CA ILE A 224 -4.67 -23.08 13.53
C ILE A 224 -3.59 -22.80 14.59
N GLY A 225 -2.75 -21.80 14.32
CA GLY A 225 -1.75 -21.24 15.24
C GLY A 225 -2.25 -20.03 16.04
N PRO A 226 -1.44 -19.43 16.93
CA PRO A 226 -1.85 -18.31 17.79
C PRO A 226 -2.50 -17.14 17.03
N LEU A 227 -1.95 -16.74 15.88
CA LEU A 227 -2.53 -15.69 15.03
C LEU A 227 -3.85 -16.11 14.38
N THR A 228 -3.98 -17.39 14.01
CA THR A 228 -5.23 -17.93 13.48
C THR A 228 -6.26 -18.07 14.60
N TRP A 229 -5.86 -18.43 15.81
CA TRP A 229 -6.71 -18.44 17.01
C TRP A 229 -7.21 -17.04 17.36
N GLU A 230 -6.35 -16.04 17.30
CA GLU A 230 -6.71 -14.63 17.52
C GLU A 230 -7.81 -14.19 16.55
N LYS A 231 -7.61 -14.39 15.24
CA LYS A 231 -8.61 -14.04 14.22
C LYS A 231 -9.88 -14.89 14.30
N LEU A 232 -9.75 -16.16 14.71
CA LEU A 232 -10.88 -17.08 14.84
C LEU A 232 -11.76 -16.72 16.04
N GLU A 233 -11.17 -16.14 17.09
CA GLU A 233 -11.86 -15.70 18.31
C GLU A 233 -12.33 -14.25 18.27
N ASP A 234 -11.84 -13.45 17.32
CA ASP A 234 -12.28 -12.09 17.10
C ASP A 234 -13.80 -12.03 16.81
N PRO A 235 -14.61 -11.39 17.69
CA PRO A 235 -16.05 -11.26 17.52
C PRO A 235 -16.45 -10.23 16.45
N THR A 236 -15.52 -9.42 15.94
CA THR A 236 -15.79 -8.36 14.95
C THR A 236 -15.83 -8.85 13.50
N ILE A 237 -15.29 -10.04 13.20
CA ILE A 237 -15.50 -10.72 11.92
C ILE A 237 -16.84 -11.46 11.96
N VAL A 238 -17.91 -10.67 11.85
CA VAL A 238 -19.24 -11.08 11.42
C VAL A 238 -19.56 -10.23 10.20
N ILE A 239 -19.31 -10.75 8.99
CA ILE A 239 -19.94 -10.17 7.80
C ILE A 239 -21.43 -10.43 7.99
N SER A 240 -22.21 -9.37 8.19
CA SER A 240 -23.67 -9.39 8.30
C SER A 240 -24.28 -9.99 7.02
N SER A 241 -24.30 -11.31 6.93
CA SER A 241 -25.03 -12.08 5.93
C SER A 241 -26.39 -12.45 6.50
N SER A 242 -27.43 -12.42 5.67
CA SER A 242 -28.75 -13.00 6.00
C SER A 242 -28.76 -14.53 6.04
N TYR A 243 -27.57 -15.16 5.99
CA TYR A 243 -27.40 -16.60 6.06
C TYR A 243 -27.80 -17.09 7.46
N PRO A 244 -28.69 -18.10 7.56
CA PRO A 244 -29.26 -18.54 8.84
C PRO A 244 -28.29 -19.33 9.74
N GLY A 245 -26.98 -19.26 9.47
CA GLY A 245 -25.92 -19.94 10.24
C GLY A 245 -25.87 -21.46 10.07
N ASN A 246 -26.87 -22.08 9.45
CA ASN A 246 -26.99 -23.53 9.29
C ASN A 246 -26.95 -23.94 7.81
N ILE A 247 -26.25 -25.05 7.54
CA ILE A 247 -26.17 -25.68 6.22
C ILE A 247 -27.54 -26.30 5.86
N ILE A 248 -28.11 -25.96 4.70
CA ILE A 248 -29.43 -26.43 4.27
C ILE A 248 -29.26 -27.46 3.15
N GLY A 249 -29.67 -28.71 3.40
CA GLY A 249 -29.52 -29.82 2.45
C GLY A 249 -30.63 -30.86 2.56
N MET A 250 -30.42 -32.04 1.98
CA MET A 250 -31.44 -33.10 1.92
C MET A 250 -32.06 -33.41 3.30
N GLY A 251 -33.39 -33.37 3.37
CA GLY A 251 -34.16 -33.61 4.59
C GLY A 251 -34.45 -32.35 5.43
N ALA A 252 -33.84 -31.20 5.12
CA ALA A 252 -34.17 -29.94 5.77
C ALA A 252 -35.62 -29.51 5.48
N ARG A 253 -36.25 -28.82 6.44
CA ARG A 253 -37.62 -28.29 6.32
C ARG A 253 -37.72 -26.88 6.91
N GLY A 254 -38.68 -26.09 6.44
CA GLY A 254 -39.04 -24.78 7.01
C GLY A 254 -38.76 -23.59 6.09
N ASP A 255 -38.92 -22.38 6.63
CA ASP A 255 -39.00 -21.13 5.85
C ASP A 255 -37.77 -20.82 5.00
N ASN A 256 -36.57 -21.21 5.44
CA ASN A 256 -35.34 -21.03 4.66
C ASN A 256 -35.28 -21.96 3.44
N VAL A 257 -35.80 -23.18 3.55
CA VAL A 257 -35.94 -24.10 2.40
C VAL A 257 -36.95 -23.53 1.41
N LEU A 258 -38.08 -23.04 1.93
CA LEU A 258 -39.11 -22.41 1.11
C LEU A 258 -38.56 -21.19 0.36
N LYS A 259 -37.73 -20.38 1.02
CA LYS A 259 -37.04 -19.23 0.44
C LYS A 259 -36.09 -19.65 -0.70
N ILE A 260 -35.28 -20.69 -0.49
CA ILE A 260 -34.35 -21.24 -1.51
C ILE A 260 -35.12 -21.72 -2.74
N GLN A 261 -36.16 -22.52 -2.54
CA GLN A 261 -36.98 -23.06 -3.63
C GLN A 261 -37.64 -21.94 -4.43
N ARG A 262 -38.20 -20.92 -3.76
CA ARG A 262 -38.79 -19.74 -4.42
C ARG A 262 -37.77 -19.00 -5.28
N GLU A 263 -36.56 -18.82 -4.77
CA GLU A 263 -35.50 -18.10 -5.49
C GLU A 263 -34.95 -18.88 -6.69
N LEU A 264 -34.81 -20.20 -6.56
CA LEU A 264 -34.47 -21.07 -7.69
C LEU A 264 -35.53 -21.02 -8.78
N ILE A 265 -36.81 -21.11 -8.40
CA ILE A 265 -37.95 -20.98 -9.32
C ILE A 265 -37.94 -19.59 -9.98
N ARG A 266 -37.75 -18.52 -9.21
CA ARG A 266 -37.64 -17.14 -9.73
C ARG A 266 -36.51 -17.00 -10.76
N ARG A 267 -35.41 -17.73 -10.57
CA ARG A 267 -34.26 -17.79 -11.50
C ARG A 267 -34.44 -18.76 -12.66
N GLY A 268 -35.64 -19.32 -12.84
CA GLY A 268 -35.98 -20.19 -13.97
C GLY A 268 -35.57 -21.66 -13.79
N TYR A 269 -35.16 -22.08 -12.59
CA TYR A 269 -34.88 -23.48 -12.32
C TYR A 269 -36.18 -24.22 -12.00
N ASN A 270 -36.37 -25.38 -12.62
CA ASN A 270 -37.45 -26.28 -12.24
C ASN A 270 -37.11 -26.94 -10.89
N VAL A 271 -37.92 -26.69 -9.86
CA VAL A 271 -37.87 -27.37 -8.56
C VAL A 271 -39.02 -28.38 -8.52
N PRO A 272 -38.77 -29.70 -8.70
CA PRO A 272 -39.82 -30.71 -8.65
C PRO A 272 -40.53 -30.70 -7.29
N GLY A 273 -41.86 -30.58 -7.29
CA GLY A 273 -42.68 -30.42 -6.08
C GLY A 273 -42.99 -28.95 -5.71
N GLY A 274 -42.36 -27.99 -6.40
CA GLY A 274 -42.55 -26.56 -6.16
C GLY A 274 -41.84 -26.06 -4.90
N ALA A 275 -42.23 -24.89 -4.41
CA ALA A 275 -41.75 -24.34 -3.16
C ALA A 275 -42.67 -24.79 -2.01
N ASP A 276 -42.36 -25.96 -1.44
CA ASP A 276 -43.15 -26.64 -0.40
C ASP A 276 -42.49 -26.58 0.99
N GLY A 277 -41.31 -25.95 1.09
CA GLY A 277 -40.55 -25.85 2.32
C GLY A 277 -39.87 -27.16 2.75
N GLN A 278 -39.77 -28.17 1.86
CA GLN A 278 -39.10 -29.44 2.12
C GLN A 278 -37.96 -29.69 1.14
N TYR A 279 -36.74 -29.88 1.65
CA TYR A 279 -35.54 -30.04 0.82
C TYR A 279 -35.41 -31.52 0.42
N GLY A 280 -36.26 -31.95 -0.51
CA GLY A 280 -36.27 -33.31 -1.07
C GLY A 280 -35.19 -33.56 -2.14
N SER A 281 -35.22 -34.76 -2.73
CA SER A 281 -34.29 -35.15 -3.81
C SER A 281 -34.39 -34.23 -5.03
N GLY A 282 -35.61 -33.81 -5.41
CA GLY A 282 -35.84 -32.85 -6.49
C GLY A 282 -35.16 -31.51 -6.23
N CYS A 283 -35.38 -30.91 -5.06
CA CYS A 283 -34.76 -29.64 -4.66
C CYS A 283 -33.22 -29.74 -4.64
N ARG A 284 -32.67 -30.87 -4.18
CA ARG A 284 -31.22 -31.09 -4.18
C ARG A 284 -30.61 -31.12 -5.58
N GLU A 285 -31.21 -31.85 -6.51
CA GLU A 285 -30.69 -31.91 -7.89
C GLU A 285 -30.82 -30.55 -8.58
N THR A 286 -31.87 -29.78 -8.28
CA THR A 286 -31.98 -28.40 -8.74
C THR A 286 -30.89 -27.49 -8.15
N VAL A 287 -30.55 -27.64 -6.87
CA VAL A 287 -29.43 -26.90 -6.25
C VAL A 287 -28.09 -27.30 -6.84
N LYS A 288 -27.84 -28.58 -7.13
CA LYS A 288 -26.64 -29.00 -7.86
C LYS A 288 -26.56 -28.37 -9.24
N LYS A 289 -27.67 -28.35 -9.98
CA LYS A 289 -27.72 -27.70 -11.28
C LYS A 289 -27.40 -26.21 -11.15
N PHE A 290 -28.00 -25.53 -10.18
CA PHE A 290 -27.69 -24.14 -9.86
C PHE A 290 -26.21 -23.95 -9.51
N GLN A 291 -25.63 -24.81 -8.68
CA GLN A 291 -24.22 -24.76 -8.31
C GLN A 291 -23.31 -24.96 -9.54
N GLY A 292 -23.60 -25.95 -10.38
CA GLY A 292 -22.86 -26.20 -11.62
C GLY A 292 -22.95 -25.03 -12.60
N ASP A 293 -24.15 -24.47 -12.77
CA ASP A 293 -24.39 -23.32 -13.63
C ASP A 293 -23.71 -22.03 -13.12
N ASN A 294 -23.32 -21.95 -11.84
CA ASN A 294 -22.69 -20.77 -11.22
C ASN A 294 -21.25 -21.03 -10.72
N GLY A 295 -20.61 -22.13 -11.15
CA GLY A 295 -19.23 -22.45 -10.81
C GLY A 295 -18.96 -22.72 -9.31
N LEU A 296 -20.00 -23.10 -8.56
CA LEU A 296 -19.91 -23.52 -7.16
C LEU A 296 -19.59 -25.02 -7.07
N GLU A 297 -19.17 -25.47 -5.87
CA GLU A 297 -19.04 -26.90 -5.59
C GLU A 297 -20.41 -27.59 -5.74
N ILE A 298 -20.49 -28.61 -6.61
CA ILE A 298 -21.73 -29.27 -7.03
C ILE A 298 -22.12 -30.37 -6.03
N ASP A 299 -22.38 -29.99 -4.79
CA ASP A 299 -22.67 -30.92 -3.68
C ASP A 299 -24.16 -31.08 -3.38
N GLY A 300 -24.99 -30.17 -3.90
CA GLY A 300 -26.44 -30.10 -3.70
C GLY A 300 -26.84 -29.53 -2.33
N VAL A 301 -25.93 -28.80 -1.69
CA VAL A 301 -26.08 -28.26 -0.35
C VAL A 301 -26.00 -26.73 -0.37
N VAL A 302 -26.97 -26.05 0.24
CA VAL A 302 -26.97 -24.60 0.35
C VAL A 302 -26.22 -24.17 1.61
N GLY A 303 -24.89 -24.05 1.49
CA GLY A 303 -24.02 -23.35 2.45
C GLY A 303 -23.89 -21.86 2.14
N LYS A 304 -23.14 -21.09 2.93
CA LYS A 304 -23.05 -19.62 2.80
C LYS A 304 -22.75 -19.13 1.37
N ARG A 305 -21.80 -19.74 0.64
CA ARG A 305 -21.51 -19.34 -0.76
C ARG A 305 -22.68 -19.58 -1.70
N THR A 306 -23.35 -20.72 -1.59
CA THR A 306 -24.56 -21.03 -2.37
C THR A 306 -25.73 -20.14 -1.96
N TRP A 307 -25.87 -19.86 -0.66
CA TRP A 307 -26.86 -18.93 -0.12
C TRP A 307 -26.63 -17.50 -0.61
N ASP A 308 -25.41 -16.99 -0.55
CA ASP A 308 -25.05 -15.65 -1.04
C ASP A 308 -25.13 -15.59 -2.57
N THR A 309 -25.00 -16.71 -3.29
CA THR A 309 -25.22 -16.74 -4.74
C THR A 309 -26.72 -16.73 -5.06
N LEU A 310 -27.57 -17.40 -4.24
CA LEU A 310 -29.03 -17.41 -4.34
C LEU A 310 -29.65 -16.09 -3.86
N PHE A 311 -29.12 -15.52 -2.80
CA PHE A 311 -29.55 -14.29 -2.16
C PHE A 311 -28.36 -13.34 -2.06
N PRO A 312 -27.83 -12.88 -3.21
CA PRO A 312 -26.76 -11.91 -3.18
C PRO A 312 -27.25 -10.72 -2.40
N THR A 313 -26.49 -10.36 -1.36
CA THR A 313 -26.57 -9.03 -0.79
C THR A 313 -26.41 -8.06 -1.96
N LEU A 314 -27.40 -7.21 -2.18
CA LEU A 314 -27.34 -6.16 -3.18
C LEU A 314 -26.04 -5.35 -2.97
N GLY A 315 -25.06 -5.54 -3.86
CA GLY A 315 -23.82 -4.74 -3.95
C GLY A 315 -22.50 -5.41 -3.55
N ILE A 316 -21.94 -6.35 -4.35
CA ILE A 316 -20.51 -6.75 -4.27
C ILE A 316 -19.88 -6.89 -5.69
N GLU A 317 -18.65 -6.36 -5.84
CA GLU A 317 -17.76 -6.19 -7.02
C GLU A 317 -17.29 -7.46 -7.77
N LEU A 318 -16.85 -7.30 -9.04
CA LEU A 318 -16.21 -8.36 -9.84
C LEU A 318 -14.89 -7.91 -10.52
N PRO A 319 -13.70 -8.30 -10.01
CA PRO A 319 -12.42 -7.98 -10.64
C PRO A 319 -12.21 -8.73 -11.98
N TYR A 320 -11.39 -8.16 -12.87
CA TYR A 320 -11.02 -8.77 -14.14
C TYR A 320 -10.38 -10.17 -13.95
N PRO A 321 -10.76 -11.20 -14.72
CA PRO A 321 -10.28 -12.58 -14.51
C PRO A 321 -8.81 -12.84 -14.83
N GLY A 322 -8.05 -11.82 -15.24
CA GLY A 322 -6.63 -11.95 -15.61
C GLY A 322 -6.37 -12.74 -16.90
N LYS A 323 -7.41 -13.04 -17.69
CA LYS A 323 -7.33 -13.74 -18.97
C LYS A 323 -8.31 -13.14 -19.97
N ILE A 324 -7.86 -12.93 -21.20
CA ILE A 324 -8.69 -12.46 -22.30
C ILE A 324 -9.77 -13.51 -22.58
N ILE A 325 -11.03 -13.09 -22.58
CA ILE A 325 -12.16 -13.96 -22.91
C ILE A 325 -12.50 -13.72 -24.38
N THR A 326 -12.26 -14.75 -25.19
CA THR A 326 -12.42 -14.70 -26.65
C THR A 326 -13.32 -15.83 -27.15
N MET A 327 -13.51 -15.92 -28.46
CA MET A 327 -14.28 -16.95 -29.15
C MET A 327 -13.82 -18.36 -28.75
N GLY A 328 -14.78 -19.19 -28.30
CA GLY A 328 -14.53 -20.53 -27.78
C GLY A 328 -14.36 -20.60 -26.26
N SER A 329 -14.24 -19.47 -25.55
CA SER A 329 -14.24 -19.44 -24.09
C SER A 329 -15.57 -19.93 -23.52
N ARG A 330 -15.52 -20.57 -22.34
CA ARG A 330 -16.71 -21.08 -21.65
C ARG A 330 -16.65 -20.82 -20.16
N GLY A 331 -17.81 -20.75 -19.52
CA GLY A 331 -17.96 -20.71 -18.06
C GLY A 331 -18.49 -19.40 -17.51
N GLU A 332 -18.41 -19.25 -16.19
CA GLU A 332 -19.12 -18.24 -15.41
C GLU A 332 -18.83 -16.79 -15.85
N ASN A 333 -17.60 -16.48 -16.24
CA ASN A 333 -17.27 -15.14 -16.74
C ASN A 333 -17.95 -14.81 -18.08
N VAL A 334 -18.18 -15.82 -18.93
CA VAL A 334 -18.93 -15.66 -20.19
C VAL A 334 -20.41 -15.44 -19.89
N ILE A 335 -21.00 -16.21 -18.97
CA ILE A 335 -22.39 -16.02 -18.52
C ILE A 335 -22.59 -14.60 -17.99
N ARG A 336 -21.64 -14.10 -17.19
CA ARG A 336 -21.68 -12.74 -16.65
C ARG A 336 -21.69 -11.71 -17.77
N ILE A 337 -20.76 -11.80 -18.71
CA ILE A 337 -20.67 -10.91 -19.87
C ILE A 337 -22.00 -10.89 -20.63
N GLN A 338 -22.53 -12.06 -20.98
CA GLN A 338 -23.79 -12.19 -21.72
C GLN A 338 -24.97 -11.58 -20.94
N LYS A 339 -25.10 -11.86 -19.64
CA LYS A 339 -26.15 -11.25 -18.79
C LYS A 339 -25.99 -9.74 -18.66
N ARG A 340 -24.76 -9.22 -18.67
CA ARG A 340 -24.50 -7.79 -18.58
C ARG A 340 -24.86 -7.09 -19.88
N LEU A 341 -24.45 -7.63 -21.02
CA LEU A 341 -24.87 -7.15 -22.34
C LEU A 341 -26.39 -7.12 -22.49
N ILE A 342 -27.08 -8.20 -22.09
CA ILE A 342 -28.55 -8.26 -22.11
C ILE A 342 -29.16 -7.14 -21.26
N ARG A 343 -28.63 -6.90 -20.05
CA ARG A 343 -29.08 -5.80 -19.17
C ARG A 343 -28.81 -4.41 -19.74
N LEU A 344 -27.76 -4.26 -20.53
CA LEU A 344 -27.42 -3.03 -21.24
C LEU A 344 -28.20 -2.86 -22.56
N GLY A 345 -29.18 -3.74 -22.83
CA GLY A 345 -30.07 -3.65 -23.99
C GLY A 345 -29.53 -4.32 -25.26
N TYR A 346 -28.40 -5.03 -25.19
CA TYR A 346 -27.87 -5.77 -26.34
C TYR A 346 -28.57 -7.12 -26.49
N ASN A 347 -29.01 -7.44 -27.71
CA ASN A 347 -29.63 -8.72 -28.01
C ASN A 347 -28.56 -9.81 -28.24
N VAL A 348 -28.19 -10.52 -27.18
CA VAL A 348 -27.21 -11.62 -27.25
C VAL A 348 -27.87 -12.89 -27.81
N PRO A 349 -27.53 -13.35 -29.03
CA PRO A 349 -28.14 -14.55 -29.62
C PRO A 349 -27.79 -15.80 -28.81
N GLY A 350 -28.81 -16.59 -28.43
CA GLY A 350 -28.65 -17.76 -27.55
C GLY A 350 -28.76 -17.45 -26.06
N GLY A 351 -28.82 -16.17 -25.67
CA GLY A 351 -28.92 -15.75 -24.27
C GLY A 351 -27.61 -15.92 -23.51
N ALA A 352 -27.70 -16.04 -22.18
CA ALA A 352 -26.55 -16.22 -21.31
C ALA A 352 -26.24 -17.70 -21.06
N ASP A 353 -25.82 -18.40 -22.11
CA ASP A 353 -25.57 -19.84 -22.13
C ASP A 353 -24.17 -20.26 -21.67
N GLY A 354 -23.29 -19.29 -21.39
CA GLY A 354 -21.93 -19.49 -20.93
C GLY A 354 -20.95 -19.95 -22.00
N GLN A 355 -21.31 -19.82 -23.27
CA GLN A 355 -20.43 -20.11 -24.41
C GLN A 355 -20.16 -18.84 -25.22
N TYR A 356 -18.89 -18.46 -25.33
CA TYR A 356 -18.49 -17.27 -26.06
C TYR A 356 -18.43 -17.60 -27.56
N GLY A 357 -19.61 -17.70 -28.17
CA GLY A 357 -19.79 -17.99 -29.60
C GLY A 357 -19.76 -16.73 -30.48
N SER A 358 -19.95 -16.91 -31.79
CA SER A 358 -19.96 -15.82 -32.77
C SER A 358 -20.98 -14.73 -32.45
N GLY A 359 -22.19 -15.10 -32.02
CA GLY A 359 -23.23 -14.14 -31.61
C GLY A 359 -22.84 -13.28 -30.41
N CYS A 360 -22.16 -13.86 -29.42
CA CYS A 360 -21.65 -13.12 -28.25
C CYS A 360 -20.51 -12.17 -28.64
N ARG A 361 -19.59 -12.64 -29.51
CA ARG A 361 -18.47 -11.83 -30.00
C ARG A 361 -18.93 -10.61 -30.79
N GLU A 362 -19.94 -10.74 -31.65
CA GLU A 362 -20.48 -9.60 -32.40
C GLU A 362 -21.16 -8.58 -31.48
N MET A 363 -21.83 -9.02 -30.40
CA MET A 363 -22.39 -8.09 -29.42
C MET A 363 -21.31 -7.39 -28.59
N ILE A 364 -20.18 -8.05 -28.33
CA ILE A 364 -19.03 -7.40 -27.69
C ILE A 364 -18.40 -6.36 -28.61
N LYS A 365 -18.23 -6.64 -29.91
CA LYS A 365 -17.79 -5.62 -30.87
C LYS A 365 -18.73 -4.43 -30.92
N LYS A 366 -20.04 -4.68 -30.92
CA LYS A 366 -21.03 -3.60 -30.88
C LYS A 366 -20.89 -2.77 -29.61
N PHE A 367 -20.80 -3.43 -28.45
CA PHE A 367 -20.58 -2.79 -27.17
C PHE A 367 -19.27 -1.98 -27.14
N GLN A 368 -18.17 -2.52 -27.66
CA GLN A 368 -16.89 -1.83 -27.77
C GLN A 368 -16.99 -0.58 -28.64
N GLY A 369 -17.63 -0.69 -29.81
CA GLY A 369 -17.86 0.44 -30.71
C GLY A 369 -18.74 1.52 -30.07
N ASP A 370 -19.80 1.13 -29.37
CA ASP A 370 -20.70 2.05 -28.66
C ASP A 370 -19.99 2.77 -27.49
N ASN A 371 -18.89 2.20 -26.96
CA ASN A 371 -18.16 2.73 -25.79
C ASN A 371 -16.73 3.23 -26.14
N GLY A 372 -16.40 3.40 -27.42
CA GLY A 372 -15.10 3.94 -27.85
C GLY A 372 -13.88 3.05 -27.53
N LEU A 373 -14.09 1.75 -27.34
CA LEU A 373 -13.03 0.77 -27.12
C LEU A 373 -12.48 0.23 -28.44
N GLU A 374 -11.33 -0.45 -28.38
CA GLU A 374 -10.84 -1.25 -29.50
C GLU A 374 -11.87 -2.34 -29.88
N ILE A 375 -12.25 -2.39 -31.15
CA ILE A 375 -13.35 -3.24 -31.66
C ILE A 375 -12.80 -4.60 -32.11
N ASP A 376 -12.23 -5.35 -31.18
CA ASP A 376 -11.60 -6.66 -31.43
C ASP A 376 -12.55 -7.84 -31.19
N GLY A 377 -13.66 -7.62 -30.47
CA GLY A 377 -14.60 -8.65 -30.05
C GLY A 377 -14.09 -9.54 -28.92
N ASP A 378 -12.98 -9.18 -28.30
CA ASP A 378 -12.35 -9.87 -27.19
C ASP A 378 -12.58 -9.10 -25.89
N VAL A 379 -12.86 -9.81 -24.80
CA VAL A 379 -13.03 -9.18 -23.48
C VAL A 379 -11.71 -9.25 -22.73
N GLY A 380 -10.84 -8.29 -23.03
CA GLY A 380 -9.69 -7.92 -22.22
C GLY A 380 -10.08 -7.05 -21.02
N GLU A 381 -9.08 -6.58 -20.28
CA GLU A 381 -9.27 -5.81 -19.03
C GLU A 381 -10.11 -4.54 -19.22
N ASN A 382 -9.86 -3.79 -20.30
CA ASN A 382 -10.60 -2.57 -20.61
C ASN A 382 -12.07 -2.88 -20.89
N THR A 383 -12.37 -3.83 -21.80
CA THR A 383 -13.74 -4.27 -22.10
C THR A 383 -14.44 -4.81 -20.85
N TRP A 384 -13.72 -5.56 -20.00
CA TRP A 384 -14.26 -6.07 -18.75
C TRP A 384 -14.63 -4.97 -17.77
N ASN A 385 -13.76 -3.98 -17.58
CA ASN A 385 -13.98 -2.88 -16.65
C ASN A 385 -15.09 -1.94 -17.15
N THR A 386 -15.31 -1.82 -18.46
CA THR A 386 -16.46 -1.11 -19.03
C THR A 386 -17.76 -1.91 -18.83
N LEU A 387 -17.73 -3.24 -18.98
CA LEU A 387 -18.89 -4.10 -18.69
C LEU A 387 -19.22 -4.14 -17.19
N PHE A 388 -18.21 -4.23 -16.33
CA PHE A 388 -18.30 -4.42 -14.89
C PHE A 388 -17.44 -3.38 -14.16
N PRO A 389 -17.86 -2.10 -14.13
CA PRO A 389 -17.15 -1.09 -13.38
C PRO A 389 -17.09 -1.44 -11.89
N LEU A 390 -15.90 -1.35 -11.29
CA LEU A 390 -15.63 -1.66 -9.87
C LEU A 390 -16.38 -0.68 -8.94
N GLN A 391 -16.90 -1.18 -7.81
CA GLN A 391 -17.70 -0.41 -6.84
C GLN A 391 -17.06 -0.17 -5.46
N ASN A 392 -15.79 -0.55 -5.21
CA ASN A 392 -15.05 -0.09 -4.02
C ASN A 392 -13.92 0.86 -4.40
N GLN A 393 -14.23 2.14 -4.30
CA GLN A 393 -13.46 3.00 -3.39
C GLN A 393 -14.38 3.41 -2.24
N LYS A 394 -14.23 2.80 -1.07
CA LYS A 394 -14.26 3.59 0.17
C LYS A 394 -12.80 4.04 0.34
N GLU A 395 -12.41 5.30 0.26
CA GLU A 395 -13.10 6.58 0.21
C GLU A 395 -12.58 7.30 -1.01
N ASN A 396 -13.42 7.71 -1.95
CA ASN A 396 -13.23 8.97 -2.66
C ASN A 396 -14.45 9.26 -3.52
N SER A 397 -15.15 10.31 -3.13
CA SER A 397 -15.76 11.33 -3.97
C SER A 397 -14.83 11.88 -5.06
N GLU A 398 -14.04 11.04 -5.72
CA GLU A 398 -13.18 11.53 -6.80
C GLU A 398 -14.05 11.77 -8.02
N TRP A 399 -13.98 12.99 -8.51
CA TRP A 399 -14.60 13.33 -9.78
C TRP A 399 -14.08 12.38 -10.86
N PRO A 400 -14.95 11.78 -11.69
CA PRO A 400 -14.59 10.73 -12.65
C PRO A 400 -13.66 11.18 -13.79
N ARG A 401 -13.15 12.42 -13.74
CA ARG A 401 -12.19 13.02 -14.67
C ARG A 401 -12.71 13.19 -16.09
N TYR A 402 -14.04 13.21 -16.23
CA TYR A 402 -14.74 13.65 -17.43
C TYR A 402 -16.02 14.39 -17.07
N TYR A 403 -16.48 15.23 -17.98
CA TYR A 403 -17.74 15.96 -17.84
C TYR A 403 -18.92 15.04 -18.08
N ILE A 404 -19.92 15.09 -17.20
CA ILE A 404 -21.15 14.32 -17.36
C ILE A 404 -22.29 15.29 -17.72
N ALA A 405 -22.91 15.10 -18.87
CA ALA A 405 -23.88 16.02 -19.43
C ALA A 405 -25.05 15.27 -20.11
N LYS A 406 -26.05 16.02 -20.56
CA LYS A 406 -27.23 15.49 -21.25
C LYS A 406 -26.86 14.59 -22.43
N GLY A 407 -27.50 13.43 -22.50
CA GLY A 407 -27.26 12.40 -23.52
C GLY A 407 -26.26 11.32 -23.14
N MET A 408 -25.57 11.45 -21.98
CA MET A 408 -24.70 10.40 -21.45
C MET A 408 -25.49 9.37 -20.64
N SER A 409 -25.05 8.12 -20.66
CA SER A 409 -25.66 7.05 -19.88
C SER A 409 -24.59 6.12 -19.30
N ASP A 410 -24.42 6.13 -17.98
CA ASP A 410 -23.44 5.30 -17.27
C ASP A 410 -23.77 5.19 -15.76
N GLY A 411 -22.89 4.54 -14.99
CA GLY A 411 -23.05 4.40 -13.54
C GLY A 411 -22.91 5.71 -12.75
N ASN A 412 -22.13 6.67 -13.24
CA ASN A 412 -21.95 7.98 -12.62
C ASN A 412 -23.20 8.85 -12.76
N VAL A 413 -23.92 8.72 -13.88
CA VAL A 413 -25.25 9.32 -14.07
C VAL A 413 -26.24 8.82 -13.02
N SER A 414 -26.30 7.51 -12.77
CA SER A 414 -27.16 6.94 -11.72
C SER A 414 -26.79 7.45 -10.33
N ILE A 415 -25.50 7.65 -10.07
CA ILE A 415 -24.97 8.18 -8.81
C ILE A 415 -25.40 9.65 -8.63
N ILE A 416 -25.29 10.47 -9.68
CA ILE A 416 -25.78 11.87 -9.73
C ILE A 416 -27.29 11.93 -9.48
N GLN A 417 -28.06 11.14 -10.23
CA GLN A 417 -29.52 11.04 -10.10
C GLN A 417 -29.94 10.64 -8.68
N THR A 418 -29.28 9.64 -8.11
CA THR A 418 -29.54 9.20 -6.73
C THR A 418 -29.24 10.31 -5.72
N ARG A 419 -28.12 11.03 -5.90
CA ARG A 419 -27.72 12.08 -4.96
C ARG A 419 -28.61 13.32 -5.05
N LEU A 420 -28.94 13.77 -6.25
CA LEU A 420 -29.89 14.86 -6.46
C LEU A 420 -31.27 14.51 -5.89
N SER A 421 -31.74 13.28 -6.09
CA SER A 421 -32.99 12.80 -5.49
C SER A 421 -32.92 12.83 -3.96
N ASN A 422 -31.81 12.39 -3.36
CA ASN A 422 -31.60 12.47 -1.90
C ASN A 422 -31.55 13.91 -1.36
N LEU A 423 -31.10 14.86 -2.19
CA LEU A 423 -31.07 16.30 -1.88
C LEU A 423 -32.41 16.99 -2.16
N GLY A 424 -33.44 16.25 -2.61
CA GLY A 424 -34.79 16.76 -2.82
C GLY A 424 -35.05 17.35 -4.21
N TYR A 425 -34.13 17.21 -5.16
CA TYR A 425 -34.34 17.68 -6.54
C TYR A 425 -35.18 16.67 -7.34
N SER A 426 -36.07 17.19 -8.20
CA SER A 426 -36.90 16.36 -9.08
C SER A 426 -36.12 15.97 -10.33
N ILE A 427 -35.68 14.71 -10.40
CA ILE A 427 -34.79 14.20 -11.46
C ILE A 427 -35.43 13.17 -12.40
N GLY A 428 -36.66 12.71 -12.12
CA GLY A 428 -37.27 11.56 -12.80
C GLY A 428 -36.84 10.21 -12.20
N PRO A 429 -36.97 9.09 -12.94
CA PRO A 429 -36.48 7.78 -12.47
C PRO A 429 -34.94 7.74 -12.43
N ILE A 430 -34.38 7.01 -11.45
CA ILE A 430 -32.95 6.71 -11.40
C ILE A 430 -32.68 5.57 -12.39
N ASP A 431 -32.44 5.94 -13.64
CA ASP A 431 -32.29 5.03 -14.79
C ASP A 431 -30.87 5.02 -15.38
N GLY A 432 -29.99 5.89 -14.88
CA GLY A 432 -28.62 6.04 -15.36
C GLY A 432 -28.52 6.75 -16.70
N ILE A 433 -29.56 7.47 -17.12
CA ILE A 433 -29.61 8.25 -18.36
C ILE A 433 -29.71 9.73 -18.02
N PHE A 434 -28.75 10.54 -18.48
CA PHE A 434 -28.72 11.96 -18.20
C PHE A 434 -29.68 12.67 -19.16
N GLY A 435 -30.97 12.60 -18.82
CA GLY A 435 -32.07 13.19 -19.58
C GLY A 435 -32.38 14.63 -19.16
N GLU A 436 -33.47 15.19 -19.71
CA GLU A 436 -33.89 16.58 -19.49
C GLU A 436 -34.12 16.91 -18.01
N ASN A 437 -34.80 16.02 -17.28
CA ASN A 437 -35.06 16.22 -15.86
C ASN A 437 -33.77 16.18 -15.01
N THR A 438 -32.76 15.40 -15.42
CA THR A 438 -31.46 15.34 -14.72
C THR A 438 -30.64 16.59 -14.99
N GLU A 439 -30.66 17.11 -16.23
CA GLU A 439 -30.02 18.39 -16.59
C GLU A 439 -30.63 19.58 -15.84
N GLU A 440 -31.96 19.67 -15.78
CA GLU A 440 -32.66 20.74 -15.07
C GLU A 440 -32.38 20.72 -13.56
N ALA A 441 -32.36 19.53 -12.96
CA ALA A 441 -31.98 19.37 -11.56
C ALA A 441 -30.53 19.76 -11.27
N ILE A 442 -29.59 19.49 -12.19
CA ILE A 442 -28.20 19.94 -12.06
C ILE A 442 -28.10 21.46 -12.14
N LYS A 443 -28.80 22.11 -13.08
CA LYS A 443 -28.81 23.58 -13.18
C LYS A 443 -29.35 24.21 -11.88
N ASN A 444 -30.45 23.68 -11.34
CA ASN A 444 -31.01 24.14 -10.07
C ASN A 444 -30.06 23.91 -8.89
N PHE A 445 -29.36 22.78 -8.87
CA PHE A 445 -28.35 22.48 -7.85
C PHE A 445 -27.14 23.42 -7.93
N GLN A 446 -26.64 23.69 -9.14
CA GLN A 446 -25.53 24.63 -9.39
C GLN A 446 -25.89 26.05 -8.95
N GLU A 447 -27.09 26.52 -9.31
CA GLU A 447 -27.61 27.83 -8.91
C GLU A 447 -27.69 27.96 -7.38
N THR A 448 -28.22 26.93 -6.71
CA THR A 448 -28.36 26.90 -5.24
C THR A 448 -27.01 26.87 -4.50
N ASN A 449 -25.96 26.31 -5.13
CA ASN A 449 -24.63 26.18 -4.53
C ASN A 449 -23.60 27.19 -5.07
N HIS A 450 -24.05 28.22 -5.79
CA HIS A 450 -23.21 29.28 -6.37
C HIS A 450 -22.08 28.76 -7.30
N LEU A 451 -22.41 27.76 -8.14
CA LEU A 451 -21.54 27.23 -9.19
C LEU A 451 -21.92 27.79 -10.56
N ASP A 452 -21.09 27.55 -11.58
CA ASP A 452 -21.41 27.85 -12.97
C ASP A 452 -22.66 27.03 -13.40
N VAL A 453 -23.73 27.71 -13.81
CA VAL A 453 -25.03 27.11 -14.12
C VAL A 453 -25.06 26.65 -15.58
N ASP A 454 -24.28 25.62 -15.90
CA ASP A 454 -24.10 25.11 -17.26
C ASP A 454 -24.86 23.80 -17.53
N GLY A 455 -25.42 23.16 -16.50
CA GLY A 455 -26.10 21.86 -16.62
C GLY A 455 -25.16 20.66 -16.78
N ILE A 456 -23.86 20.87 -16.60
CA ILE A 456 -22.80 19.89 -16.77
C ILE A 456 -22.21 19.55 -15.41
N VAL A 457 -22.05 18.25 -15.13
CA VAL A 457 -21.38 17.79 -13.91
C VAL A 457 -19.89 17.68 -14.15
N GLY A 458 -19.20 18.81 -14.04
CA GLY A 458 -17.76 18.91 -13.91
C GLY A 458 -17.27 18.63 -12.47
N ARG A 459 -15.97 18.84 -12.23
CA ARG A 459 -15.34 18.58 -10.93
C ARG A 459 -16.01 19.30 -9.78
N ASP A 460 -16.33 20.57 -9.95
CA ASP A 460 -16.88 21.40 -8.87
C ASP A 460 -18.34 21.02 -8.56
N THR A 461 -19.15 20.76 -9.60
CA THR A 461 -20.52 20.24 -9.43
C THR A 461 -20.51 18.86 -8.77
N TRP A 462 -19.60 17.97 -9.16
CA TRP A 462 -19.44 16.64 -8.55
C TRP A 462 -19.03 16.74 -7.09
N ASN A 463 -18.05 17.58 -6.77
CA ASN A 463 -17.61 17.81 -5.40
C ASN A 463 -18.74 18.39 -4.55
N ALA A 464 -19.47 19.38 -5.04
CA ALA A 464 -20.61 19.94 -4.32
C ALA A 464 -21.69 18.88 -4.09
N LEU A 465 -21.96 17.99 -5.06
CA LEU A 465 -22.93 16.90 -4.90
C LEU A 465 -22.50 15.91 -3.83
N PHE A 466 -21.27 15.41 -3.87
CA PHE A 466 -20.87 14.21 -3.12
C PHE A 466 -19.98 14.47 -1.90
N ASN A 467 -19.38 15.66 -1.77
CA ASN A 467 -18.51 16.05 -0.66
C ASN A 467 -19.14 16.95 0.38
N TYR A 468 -20.46 16.88 0.54
CA TYR A 468 -21.13 17.51 1.67
C TYR A 468 -20.95 16.68 2.96
N LYS A 469 -19.69 16.56 3.38
CA LYS A 469 -19.16 16.25 4.72
C LYS A 469 -17.62 16.30 4.69
N GLU A 470 -17.05 17.43 4.27
CA GLU A 470 -15.67 17.80 4.64
C GLU A 470 -15.68 19.02 5.56
N GLU A 471 -16.22 18.83 6.75
CA GLU A 471 -15.70 19.56 7.90
C GLU A 471 -14.92 18.56 8.75
N ASN A 472 -13.59 18.70 8.73
CA ASN A 472 -12.56 18.07 9.56
C ASN A 472 -11.81 16.81 9.02
N LYS A 473 -11.30 16.83 7.78
CA LYS A 473 -9.96 16.28 7.51
C LYS A 473 -8.98 17.45 7.45
N SER A 474 -7.92 17.42 8.25
CA SER A 474 -6.93 18.49 8.26
C SER A 474 -6.24 18.58 6.91
N LYS A 475 -6.36 19.72 6.20
CA LYS A 475 -5.55 19.99 4.99
C LYS A 475 -4.06 20.13 5.31
N ASN A 476 -3.74 20.37 6.58
CA ASN A 476 -2.38 20.62 7.04
C ASN A 476 -1.55 19.34 6.95
N ASP A 477 -0.36 19.48 6.37
CA ASP A 477 0.67 18.47 6.42
C ASP A 477 1.18 18.29 7.85
N VAL A 478 1.58 17.06 8.20
CA VAL A 478 2.12 16.71 9.51
C VAL A 478 3.58 16.27 9.40
N ARG A 479 4.29 16.27 10.54
CA ARG A 479 5.69 15.79 10.59
C ARG A 479 5.78 14.33 10.18
N ILE A 480 6.89 13.96 9.55
CA ILE A 480 7.18 12.58 9.16
C ILE A 480 7.27 11.72 10.43
N ARG A 481 6.48 10.65 10.46
CA ARG A 481 6.54 9.67 11.54
C ARG A 481 7.82 8.83 11.45
N GLU A 482 8.44 8.54 12.59
CA GLU A 482 9.73 7.83 12.65
C GLU A 482 9.71 6.48 11.92
N GLU A 483 8.60 5.76 12.02
CA GLU A 483 8.39 4.45 11.39
C GLU A 483 8.38 4.50 9.85
N LEU A 484 8.05 5.65 9.25
CA LEU A 484 7.99 5.81 7.79
C LEU A 484 9.32 6.27 7.18
N LYS A 485 10.23 6.84 7.98
CA LYS A 485 11.51 7.38 7.50
C LYS A 485 12.36 6.34 6.77
N CYS A 486 12.36 5.09 7.21
CA CYS A 486 13.14 4.04 6.56
C CYS A 486 12.51 3.59 5.23
N GLN A 487 11.18 3.50 5.17
CA GLN A 487 10.44 3.13 3.94
C GLN A 487 10.59 4.21 2.87
N MET A 488 10.39 5.47 3.27
CA MET A 488 10.63 6.65 2.43
C MET A 488 12.06 6.65 1.86
N ARG A 489 13.08 6.42 2.70
CA ARG A 489 14.48 6.35 2.26
C ARG A 489 14.75 5.25 1.24
N ALA A 490 14.17 4.06 1.46
CA ALA A 490 14.35 2.89 0.61
C ALA A 490 13.74 3.06 -0.78
N GLU A 491 12.71 3.89 -0.93
CA GLU A 491 12.14 4.22 -2.24
C GLU A 491 12.83 5.44 -2.88
N LEU A 492 13.03 6.52 -2.12
CA LEU A 492 13.51 7.80 -2.64
C LEU A 492 14.98 7.77 -3.05
N VAL A 493 15.86 7.14 -2.27
CA VAL A 493 17.31 7.14 -2.55
C VAL A 493 17.63 6.37 -3.85
N PRO A 494 17.12 5.14 -4.07
CA PRO A 494 17.31 4.46 -5.35
C PRO A 494 16.66 5.19 -6.52
N TYR A 495 15.47 5.76 -6.32
CA TYR A 495 14.80 6.54 -7.37
C TYR A 495 15.64 7.75 -7.79
N LEU A 496 16.12 8.55 -6.83
CA LEU A 496 16.99 9.69 -7.07
C LEU A 496 18.27 9.26 -7.81
N LYS A 497 18.93 8.18 -7.37
CA LYS A 497 20.09 7.61 -8.07
C LYS A 497 19.75 7.17 -9.50
N GLY A 498 18.52 6.73 -9.76
CA GLY A 498 18.04 6.31 -11.07
C GLY A 498 17.86 7.45 -12.06
N ILE A 499 17.33 8.59 -11.60
CA ILE A 499 17.00 9.74 -12.47
C ILE A 499 18.17 10.70 -12.74
N MET A 500 19.27 10.58 -11.99
CA MET A 500 20.48 11.38 -12.19
C MET A 500 21.29 10.94 -13.42
N THR A 501 21.79 11.92 -14.18
CA THR A 501 22.72 11.66 -15.29
C THR A 501 24.09 11.19 -14.78
N PRO A 502 24.90 10.50 -15.60
CA PRO A 502 26.26 10.10 -15.23
C PRO A 502 27.13 11.29 -14.79
N TRP A 503 26.98 12.44 -15.46
CA TRP A 503 27.73 13.66 -15.11
C TRP A 503 27.30 14.24 -13.75
N GLN A 504 25.98 14.28 -13.48
CA GLN A 504 25.48 14.70 -12.17
C GLN A 504 25.99 13.80 -11.04
N LYS A 505 26.05 12.48 -11.26
CA LYS A 505 26.63 11.53 -10.30
C LYS A 505 28.11 11.77 -10.06
N ALA A 506 28.86 12.10 -11.10
CA ALA A 506 30.30 12.29 -11.04
C ALA A 506 30.70 13.59 -10.33
N LYS A 507 29.91 14.66 -10.48
CA LYS A 507 30.19 15.96 -9.82
C LYS A 507 29.68 16.03 -8.38
N ALA A 508 28.72 15.20 -8.00
CA ALA A 508 28.06 15.25 -6.71
C ALA A 508 29.07 15.09 -5.57
N VAL A 509 29.03 16.01 -4.61
CA VAL A 509 29.95 16.04 -3.45
C VAL A 509 29.37 15.38 -2.21
N ARG A 510 28.17 14.83 -2.29
CA ARG A 510 27.45 14.14 -1.21
C ARG A 510 26.82 12.83 -1.71
N GLU A 511 26.65 11.90 -0.79
CA GLU A 511 25.84 10.72 -1.04
C GLU A 511 24.35 11.08 -1.00
N ARG A 512 23.53 10.36 -1.78
CA ARG A 512 22.09 10.62 -1.87
C ARG A 512 21.36 10.28 -0.57
N GLU A 513 21.94 9.35 0.17
CA GLU A 513 21.65 9.03 1.55
C GLU A 513 21.77 10.25 2.48
N ASP A 514 22.87 11.00 2.37
CA ASP A 514 23.11 12.18 3.21
C ASP A 514 22.12 13.30 2.87
N ALA A 515 21.80 13.46 1.58
CA ALA A 515 20.82 14.43 1.13
C ALA A 515 19.42 14.15 1.69
N TYR A 516 19.03 12.88 1.73
CA TYR A 516 17.81 12.43 2.38
C TYR A 516 17.84 12.67 3.90
N ASP A 517 18.95 12.31 4.57
CA ASP A 517 19.06 12.47 6.02
C ASP A 517 19.00 13.96 6.42
N ASP A 518 19.56 14.86 5.61
CA ASP A 518 19.46 16.32 5.81
C ASP A 518 18.04 16.85 5.55
N LEU A 519 17.30 16.31 4.57
CA LEU A 519 15.88 16.63 4.38
C LEU A 519 15.07 16.25 5.63
N ILE A 520 15.29 15.05 6.16
CA ILE A 520 14.57 14.56 7.35
C ILE A 520 14.88 15.40 8.60
N LYS A 521 16.12 15.89 8.77
CA LYS A 521 16.48 16.80 9.87
C LYS A 521 15.69 18.12 9.82
N ASN A 522 15.30 18.56 8.62
CA ASN A 522 14.58 19.81 8.41
C ASN A 522 13.06 19.65 8.29
N ASP A 523 12.53 18.44 8.54
CA ASP A 523 11.11 18.13 8.32
C ASP A 523 10.14 19.04 9.11
N GLU A 524 10.53 19.46 10.31
CA GLU A 524 9.78 20.41 11.12
C GLU A 524 9.61 21.77 10.40
N ILE A 525 10.68 22.28 9.82
CA ILE A 525 10.71 23.55 9.08
C ILE A 525 9.90 23.42 7.78
N ILE A 526 10.06 22.31 7.06
CA ILE A 526 9.33 22.00 5.83
C ILE A 526 7.82 21.95 6.13
N THR A 527 7.41 21.26 7.20
CA THR A 527 6.01 21.15 7.61
C THR A 527 5.44 22.52 8.02
N LYS A 528 6.22 23.32 8.77
CA LYS A 528 5.85 24.70 9.15
C LYS A 528 5.53 25.53 7.92
N TYR A 529 6.40 25.56 6.91
CA TYR A 529 6.20 26.40 5.72
C TYR A 529 5.17 25.84 4.73
N SER A 530 5.04 24.52 4.66
CA SER A 530 3.93 23.87 3.96
C SER A 530 2.57 24.37 4.48
N ASN A 531 2.39 24.37 5.81
CA ASN A 531 1.14 24.80 6.42
C ASN A 531 0.94 26.31 6.43
N LEU A 532 2.02 27.08 6.65
CA LEU A 532 1.95 28.54 6.66
C LEU A 532 1.53 29.11 5.30
N PHE A 533 2.02 28.50 4.21
CA PHE A 533 1.80 28.99 2.85
C PHE A 533 0.85 28.12 2.02
N GLU A 534 0.24 27.10 2.64
CA GLU A 534 -0.68 26.15 2.00
C GLU A 534 -0.07 25.46 0.75
N VAL A 535 1.24 25.20 0.78
CA VAL A 535 1.99 24.48 -0.27
C VAL A 535 2.13 23.02 0.14
N ARG A 536 1.86 22.06 -0.76
CA ARG A 536 2.04 20.63 -0.44
C ARG A 536 3.46 20.34 0.01
N LYS A 537 3.60 19.71 1.18
CA LYS A 537 4.89 19.30 1.75
C LYS A 537 5.73 18.47 0.78
N ALA A 538 5.10 17.59 -0.01
CA ALA A 538 5.78 16.79 -1.03
C ALA A 538 6.50 17.64 -2.08
N LEU A 539 5.95 18.81 -2.45
CA LEU A 539 6.57 19.69 -3.44
C LEU A 539 7.84 20.35 -2.88
N ILE A 540 7.79 20.81 -1.63
CA ILE A 540 8.96 21.38 -0.92
C ILE A 540 10.03 20.29 -0.74
N GLN A 541 9.65 19.09 -0.36
CA GLN A 541 10.56 17.95 -0.21
C GLN A 541 11.23 17.54 -1.53
N THR A 542 10.49 17.64 -2.65
CA THR A 542 11.00 17.30 -3.98
C THR A 542 12.17 18.18 -4.37
N ILE A 543 12.01 19.51 -4.24
CA ILE A 543 13.09 20.45 -4.57
C ILE A 543 14.29 20.24 -3.63
N ILE A 544 14.06 20.05 -2.32
CA ILE A 544 15.15 19.84 -1.36
C ILE A 544 15.95 18.58 -1.68
N LEU A 545 15.27 17.46 -1.91
CA LEU A 545 15.94 16.19 -2.14
C LEU A 545 16.70 16.19 -3.47
N TRP A 546 16.15 16.80 -4.51
CA TRP A 546 16.82 16.90 -5.79
C TRP A 546 18.03 17.82 -5.70
N GLU A 547 17.82 19.08 -5.32
CA GLU A 547 18.86 20.11 -5.34
C GLU A 547 20.03 19.75 -4.41
N HIS A 548 19.74 19.29 -3.21
CA HIS A 548 20.75 18.85 -2.25
C HIS A 548 21.41 17.51 -2.64
N GLY A 549 20.71 16.67 -3.41
CA GLY A 549 21.21 15.38 -3.89
C GLY A 549 22.08 15.45 -5.14
N VAL A 550 21.97 16.53 -5.93
CA VAL A 550 22.76 16.77 -7.15
C VAL A 550 23.84 17.84 -6.97
N GLU A 551 23.90 18.51 -5.81
CA GLU A 551 24.90 19.53 -5.48
C GLU A 551 26.32 19.01 -5.74
N GLY A 552 27.06 19.76 -6.56
CA GLY A 552 28.39 19.43 -7.00
C GLY A 552 29.48 20.36 -6.47
N ALA A 553 30.72 20.04 -6.84
CA ALA A 553 31.88 20.86 -6.48
C ALA A 553 31.85 22.26 -7.12
N ASP A 554 31.18 22.39 -8.28
CA ASP A 554 30.92 23.64 -8.98
C ASP A 554 30.04 24.58 -8.15
N ASP A 555 28.96 24.07 -7.57
CA ASP A 555 28.04 24.86 -6.73
C ASP A 555 28.78 25.45 -5.50
N ARG A 556 29.59 24.63 -4.82
CA ARG A 556 30.42 25.10 -3.70
C ARG A 556 31.50 26.10 -4.10
N ALA A 557 32.04 25.97 -5.30
CA ALA A 557 33.03 26.92 -5.82
C ALA A 557 32.38 28.26 -6.17
N SER A 558 31.17 28.23 -6.74
CA SER A 558 30.35 29.42 -7.00
C SER A 558 30.02 30.15 -5.70
N ASP A 559 29.60 29.45 -4.65
CA ASP A 559 29.29 30.08 -3.37
C ASP A 559 30.52 30.74 -2.73
N LYS A 560 31.69 30.10 -2.81
CA LYS A 560 32.96 30.71 -2.35
C LYS A 560 33.34 31.94 -3.16
N ALA A 561 33.06 31.95 -4.47
CA ALA A 561 33.32 33.09 -5.33
C ALA A 561 32.44 34.30 -4.96
N VAL A 562 31.16 34.05 -4.64
CA VAL A 562 30.24 35.10 -4.17
C VAL A 562 30.68 35.66 -2.80
N ILE A 563 31.10 34.80 -1.87
CA ILE A 563 31.69 35.24 -0.59
C ILE A 563 32.93 36.09 -0.83
N GLY A 564 33.85 35.64 -1.68
CA GLY A 564 35.07 36.37 -2.02
C GLY A 564 34.78 37.76 -2.61
N TYR A 565 33.76 37.85 -3.47
CA TYR A 565 33.33 39.12 -4.04
C TYR A 565 32.84 40.08 -2.96
N TYR A 566 31.92 39.65 -2.09
CA TYR A 566 31.30 40.51 -1.07
C TYR A 566 32.19 40.82 0.14
N THR A 567 33.18 39.98 0.46
CA THR A 567 34.06 40.16 1.61
C THR A 567 35.41 40.79 1.25
N LEU A 568 35.97 40.45 0.08
CA LEU A 568 37.34 40.80 -0.31
C LEU A 568 37.41 41.64 -1.59
N GLY A 569 36.30 41.83 -2.30
CA GLY A 569 36.27 42.57 -3.56
C GLY A 569 36.89 41.82 -4.75
N PHE A 570 37.11 40.51 -4.63
CA PHE A 570 37.71 39.66 -5.66
C PHE A 570 36.78 38.49 -6.03
N GLY A 571 36.61 38.22 -7.33
CA GLY A 571 35.74 37.17 -7.84
C GLY A 571 34.60 37.72 -8.72
N PRO A 572 33.91 36.88 -9.49
CA PRO A 572 32.78 37.31 -10.31
C PRO A 572 31.58 37.77 -9.45
N LYS A 573 30.97 38.90 -9.83
CA LYS A 573 29.79 39.53 -9.20
C LYS A 573 28.47 38.74 -9.39
N ASN A 574 28.52 37.52 -9.90
CA ASN A 574 27.30 36.82 -10.29
C ASN A 574 26.64 36.15 -9.09
N ASP A 575 25.36 36.44 -8.90
CA ASP A 575 24.45 35.72 -8.01
C ASP A 575 24.50 34.21 -8.31
N SER A 576 24.77 33.39 -7.29
CA SER A 576 24.75 31.93 -7.38
C SER A 576 23.54 31.38 -6.64
N SER A 577 23.02 30.28 -7.17
CA SER A 577 22.08 29.44 -6.46
C SER A 577 22.75 28.89 -5.20
N THR A 578 22.10 28.97 -4.04
CA THR A 578 22.71 28.57 -2.78
C THR A 578 21.75 27.97 -1.75
N GLY A 579 22.33 27.31 -0.74
CA GLY A 579 21.63 26.61 0.34
C GLY A 579 20.90 25.33 -0.12
N ILE A 580 20.05 24.79 0.77
CA ILE A 580 19.46 23.45 0.58
C ILE A 580 18.41 23.39 -0.55
N CYS A 581 17.74 24.51 -0.83
CA CYS A 581 16.78 24.62 -1.94
C CYS A 581 17.42 25.13 -3.24
N GLN A 582 18.72 25.47 -3.24
CA GLN A 582 19.44 25.99 -4.41
C GLN A 582 18.65 27.11 -5.12
N ILE A 583 18.64 28.30 -4.50
CA ILE A 583 17.92 29.48 -5.02
C ILE A 583 18.85 30.68 -5.15
N TYR A 584 18.74 31.39 -6.29
CA TYR A 584 19.43 32.66 -6.54
C TYR A 584 18.82 33.80 -5.71
N ALA A 585 19.64 34.71 -5.21
CA ALA A 585 19.20 35.85 -4.41
C ALA A 585 18.21 36.76 -5.16
N ARG A 586 18.42 37.02 -6.45
CA ARG A 586 17.50 37.79 -7.28
C ARG A 586 16.16 37.10 -7.45
N THR A 587 16.17 35.79 -7.66
CA THR A 587 14.94 34.98 -7.76
C THR A 587 14.19 34.99 -6.43
N ALA A 588 14.91 34.84 -5.31
CA ALA A 588 14.34 34.92 -3.97
C ALA A 588 13.71 36.31 -3.71
N ILE A 589 14.35 37.42 -4.09
CA ILE A 589 13.76 38.76 -3.96
C ILE A 589 12.46 38.88 -4.79
N LYS A 590 12.42 38.33 -6.01
CA LYS A 590 11.19 38.35 -6.83
C LYS A 590 10.06 37.57 -6.17
N ALA A 591 10.34 36.37 -5.67
CA ALA A 591 9.38 35.54 -4.94
C ALA A 591 8.92 36.21 -3.62
N TYR A 592 9.86 36.82 -2.90
CA TYR A 592 9.58 37.59 -1.68
C TYR A 592 8.65 38.78 -1.98
N ASN A 593 8.96 39.57 -3.00
CA ASN A 593 8.15 40.72 -3.39
C ASN A 593 6.77 40.30 -3.89
N TYR A 594 6.68 39.17 -4.58
CA TYR A 594 5.41 38.55 -4.94
C TYR A 594 4.60 38.20 -3.67
N ALA A 595 5.24 37.58 -2.67
CA ALA A 595 4.59 37.22 -1.42
C ALA A 595 4.11 38.45 -0.63
N VAL A 596 4.91 39.53 -0.57
CA VAL A 596 4.52 40.81 0.05
C VAL A 596 3.31 41.42 -0.67
N LYS A 597 3.35 41.51 -2.00
CA LYS A 597 2.27 42.12 -2.81
C LYS A 597 0.94 41.40 -2.67
N ASN A 598 0.99 40.08 -2.42
CA ASN A 598 -0.20 39.25 -2.25
C ASN A 598 -0.55 38.99 -0.78
N GLY A 599 0.07 39.69 0.17
CA GLY A 599 -0.26 39.60 1.59
C GLY A 599 0.10 38.26 2.26
N LEU A 600 0.97 37.46 1.64
CA LEU A 600 1.47 36.20 2.22
C LEU A 600 2.48 36.45 3.34
N ILE A 601 3.20 37.57 3.28
CA ILE A 601 4.12 38.03 4.32
C ILE A 601 3.97 39.54 4.52
N SER A 602 4.02 39.99 5.77
CA SER A 602 3.82 41.39 6.16
C SER A 602 5.15 42.14 6.30
N GLU A 603 5.88 42.28 5.20
CA GLU A 603 7.20 42.93 5.16
C GLU A 603 7.29 44.00 4.04
N LYS A 604 8.42 44.72 3.93
CA LYS A 604 8.61 45.78 2.92
C LYS A 604 9.16 45.21 1.61
N ILE A 605 8.67 45.72 0.47
CA ILE A 605 9.22 45.37 -0.86
C ILE A 605 10.71 45.72 -0.94
N LEU A 606 11.51 44.80 -1.48
CA LEU A 606 12.94 44.96 -1.74
C LEU A 606 13.16 45.27 -3.23
N LEU A 607 14.14 46.11 -3.54
CA LEU A 607 14.56 46.34 -4.94
C LEU A 607 15.55 45.23 -5.36
N ASP A 608 15.24 44.48 -6.41
CA ASP A 608 16.02 43.32 -6.89
C ASP A 608 17.25 43.70 -7.72
N GLU A 609 17.43 44.99 -8.01
CA GLU A 609 18.63 45.57 -8.64
C GLU A 609 19.58 46.23 -7.62
N ASN A 610 19.15 46.36 -6.35
CA ASN A 610 19.99 46.95 -5.31
C ASN A 610 21.01 45.93 -4.79
N GLU A 611 22.30 46.28 -4.87
CA GLU A 611 23.40 45.38 -4.50
C GLU A 611 23.38 44.94 -3.03
N GLU A 612 23.03 45.86 -2.12
CA GLU A 612 22.97 45.55 -0.70
C GLU A 612 21.83 44.57 -0.38
N ASN A 613 20.68 44.71 -1.05
CA ASN A 613 19.58 43.74 -0.96
C ASN A 613 19.98 42.37 -1.51
N LEU A 614 20.64 42.31 -2.66
CA LEU A 614 21.11 41.06 -3.27
C LEU A 614 22.13 40.36 -2.36
N LYS A 615 23.09 41.11 -1.81
CA LYS A 615 24.08 40.62 -0.85
C LYS A 615 23.40 40.05 0.41
N ASN A 616 22.51 40.82 1.03
CA ASN A 616 21.85 40.43 2.28
C ASN A 616 20.89 39.25 2.10
N MET A 617 20.22 39.17 0.95
CA MET A 617 19.41 38.00 0.58
C MET A 617 20.30 36.77 0.40
N TRP A 618 21.39 36.88 -0.36
CA TRP A 618 22.32 35.78 -0.61
C TRP A 618 22.92 35.22 0.69
N TYR A 619 23.39 36.09 1.60
CA TYR A 619 23.96 35.64 2.88
C TYR A 619 22.94 34.88 3.73
N GLN A 620 21.68 35.31 3.78
CA GLN A 620 20.65 34.61 4.54
C GLN A 620 20.32 33.26 3.89
N LEU A 621 20.18 33.23 2.56
CA LEU A 621 19.98 31.97 1.83
C LEU A 621 21.12 30.97 2.07
N TYR A 622 22.36 31.45 2.16
CA TYR A 622 23.55 30.61 2.39
C TYR A 622 23.68 30.12 3.84
N SER A 623 23.42 30.99 4.82
CA SER A 623 23.76 30.73 6.23
C SER A 623 22.59 30.29 7.11
N ASP A 624 21.34 30.48 6.67
CA ASP A 624 20.14 30.16 7.44
C ASP A 624 19.24 29.19 6.67
N VAL A 625 19.16 27.95 7.16
CA VAL A 625 18.36 26.88 6.55
C VAL A 625 16.85 27.11 6.68
N ASP A 626 16.37 27.74 7.76
CA ASP A 626 14.95 28.05 7.92
C ASP A 626 14.54 29.13 6.90
N PHE A 627 15.37 30.16 6.76
CA PHE A 627 15.16 31.20 5.74
C PHE A 627 15.26 30.63 4.32
N ASN A 628 16.21 29.75 4.04
CA ASN A 628 16.34 29.13 2.72
C ASN A 628 15.10 28.31 2.34
N ILE A 629 14.57 27.50 3.26
CA ILE A 629 13.34 26.72 3.04
C ILE A 629 12.10 27.62 2.92
N LYS A 630 12.00 28.69 3.72
CA LYS A 630 10.95 29.73 3.56
C LYS A 630 10.97 30.27 2.13
N MET A 631 12.15 30.70 1.67
CA MET A 631 12.32 31.31 0.35
C MET A 631 12.12 30.33 -0.80
N GLY A 632 12.55 29.07 -0.66
CA GLY A 632 12.23 28.00 -1.61
C GLY A 632 10.72 27.78 -1.74
N THR A 633 10.00 27.80 -0.62
CA THR A 633 8.52 27.67 -0.59
C THR A 633 7.83 28.85 -1.29
N LEU A 634 8.27 30.08 -1.02
CA LEU A 634 7.75 31.27 -1.71
C LEU A 634 8.07 31.23 -3.21
N ASN A 635 9.23 30.71 -3.59
CA ASN A 635 9.61 30.57 -5.00
C ASN A 635 8.71 29.57 -5.73
N LEU A 636 8.28 28.48 -5.09
CA LEU A 636 7.29 27.56 -5.68
C LEU A 636 5.96 28.27 -5.99
N LEU A 637 5.46 29.11 -5.08
CA LEU A 637 4.26 29.92 -5.31
C LEU A 637 4.45 30.97 -6.40
N TYR A 638 5.64 31.57 -6.47
CA TYR A 638 5.98 32.49 -7.55
C TYR A 638 6.05 31.79 -8.90
N CYS A 639 6.58 30.57 -8.95
CA CYS A 639 6.62 29.72 -10.14
C CYS A 639 5.21 29.35 -10.62
N ASP A 640 4.30 29.00 -9.70
CA ASP A 640 2.87 28.77 -10.00
C ASP A 640 2.25 30.01 -10.64
N TRP A 641 2.42 31.18 -10.01
CA TRP A 641 1.90 32.44 -10.54
C TRP A 641 2.44 32.76 -11.94
N GLN A 642 3.73 32.56 -12.19
CA GLN A 642 4.33 32.80 -13.50
C GLN A 642 3.75 31.90 -14.61
N LYS A 643 3.30 30.69 -14.27
CA LYS A 643 2.74 29.74 -15.23
C LYS A 643 1.22 29.85 -15.39
N ASN A 644 0.50 30.23 -14.35
CA ASN A 644 -0.96 30.21 -14.33
C ASN A 644 -1.63 31.58 -14.24
N SER A 645 -0.87 32.67 -14.03
CA SER A 645 -1.35 34.05 -13.95
C SER A 645 -2.49 34.30 -12.94
N SER A 646 -2.67 33.41 -11.95
CA SER A 646 -3.71 33.51 -10.91
C SER A 646 -3.12 33.20 -9.54
N TYR A 647 -3.45 34.02 -8.54
CA TYR A 647 -3.06 33.83 -7.14
C TYR A 647 -3.87 32.73 -6.43
N LYS A 648 -5.05 32.37 -6.95
CA LYS A 648 -6.00 31.48 -6.26
C LYS A 648 -5.73 29.97 -6.46
N SER A 649 -4.78 29.59 -7.32
CA SER A 649 -4.67 28.20 -7.81
C SER A 649 -3.97 27.23 -6.85
N TYR A 650 -2.95 27.65 -6.11
CA TYR A 650 -2.11 26.70 -5.37
C TYR A 650 -2.44 26.66 -3.86
N LYS A 651 -3.65 26.20 -3.52
CA LYS A 651 -3.99 25.80 -2.15
C LYS A 651 -3.91 24.29 -2.06
N TYR A 652 -2.75 23.78 -1.63
CA TYR A 652 -2.51 22.35 -1.50
C TYR A 652 -2.78 21.57 -2.80
N ASP A 653 -2.49 22.17 -3.96
CA ASP A 653 -2.78 21.59 -5.27
C ASP A 653 -1.96 20.32 -5.52
N THR A 654 -2.61 19.33 -6.13
CA THR A 654 -2.08 18.01 -6.45
C THR A 654 -2.24 17.67 -7.93
N ASP A 655 -2.68 18.63 -8.77
CA ASP A 655 -2.82 18.45 -10.21
C ASP A 655 -1.46 18.19 -10.86
N GLU A 656 -1.32 17.05 -11.53
CA GLU A 656 -0.07 16.63 -12.18
C GLU A 656 0.48 17.70 -13.13
N SER A 657 -0.40 18.28 -13.97
CA SER A 657 0.03 19.23 -14.98
C SER A 657 0.55 20.51 -14.34
N ASN A 658 -0.07 20.94 -13.23
CA ASN A 658 0.38 22.11 -12.51
C ASN A 658 1.69 21.84 -11.74
N ILE A 659 1.78 20.72 -11.02
CA ILE A 659 3.01 20.33 -10.31
C ILE A 659 4.21 20.28 -11.28
N LYS A 660 4.03 19.67 -12.45
CA LYS A 660 5.08 19.63 -13.48
C LYS A 660 5.45 21.02 -13.99
N ARG A 661 4.48 21.91 -14.24
CA ARG A 661 4.76 23.30 -14.65
C ARG A 661 5.53 24.09 -13.59
N ILE A 662 5.21 23.88 -12.32
CA ILE A 662 5.93 24.51 -11.21
C ILE A 662 7.36 23.98 -11.12
N LEU A 663 7.56 22.66 -11.18
CA LEU A 663 8.90 22.04 -11.18
C LEU A 663 9.73 22.48 -12.40
N GLU A 664 9.10 22.55 -13.57
CA GLU A 664 9.73 23.08 -14.80
C GLU A 664 10.22 24.51 -14.55
N ARG A 665 9.33 25.38 -14.06
CA ARG A 665 9.65 26.79 -13.83
C ARG A 665 10.70 26.98 -12.75
N TYR A 666 10.69 26.15 -11.71
CA TYR A 666 11.66 26.18 -10.61
C TYR A 666 13.08 25.98 -11.12
N ASN A 667 13.28 25.06 -12.07
CA ASN A 667 14.58 24.83 -12.68
C ASN A 667 14.96 25.86 -13.76
N GLY A 668 13.98 26.40 -14.48
CA GLY A 668 14.22 27.46 -15.46
C GLY A 668 13.19 27.53 -16.58
N GLU A 669 13.66 27.67 -17.82
CA GLU A 669 12.85 27.63 -19.05
C GLU A 669 13.54 26.77 -20.09
N GLY A 670 12.76 26.19 -21.01
CA GLY A 670 13.30 25.41 -22.12
C GLY A 670 13.25 23.90 -21.90
N LYS A 671 13.91 23.14 -22.79
CA LYS A 671 13.78 21.68 -22.86
C LYS A 671 14.32 20.97 -21.63
N ASP A 672 15.44 21.45 -21.09
CA ASP A 672 16.07 20.85 -19.90
C ASP A 672 15.18 21.00 -18.66
N ALA A 673 14.44 22.11 -18.57
CA ALA A 673 13.47 22.35 -17.50
C ALA A 673 12.26 21.40 -17.59
N ILE A 674 11.80 21.05 -18.80
CA ILE A 674 10.72 20.07 -19.00
C ILE A 674 11.20 18.68 -18.56
N GLU A 675 12.41 18.31 -18.93
CA GLU A 675 12.99 17.03 -18.54
C GLU A 675 13.23 16.95 -17.01
N TYR A 676 13.68 18.05 -16.40
CA TYR A 676 13.75 18.19 -14.94
C TYR A 676 12.39 17.93 -14.30
N ALA A 677 11.32 18.54 -14.81
CA ALA A 677 9.97 18.41 -14.27
C ALA A 677 9.46 16.97 -14.34
N GLU A 678 9.63 16.29 -15.47
CA GLU A 678 9.21 14.90 -15.64
C GLU A 678 9.94 13.95 -14.67
N ARG A 679 11.26 14.12 -14.52
CA ARG A 679 12.07 13.30 -13.60
C ARG A 679 11.68 13.53 -12.13
N ASN A 680 11.57 14.80 -11.74
CA ASN A 680 11.27 15.19 -10.36
C ASN A 680 9.81 14.98 -9.97
N TYR A 681 8.88 14.93 -10.93
CA TYR A 681 7.48 14.59 -10.64
C TYR A 681 7.35 13.18 -10.02
N GLY A 682 8.22 12.24 -10.38
CA GLY A 682 8.22 10.93 -9.71
C GLY A 682 8.72 10.97 -8.26
N LEU A 683 9.67 11.86 -7.91
CA LEU A 683 10.03 12.11 -6.50
C LEU A 683 8.83 12.69 -5.75
N TYR A 684 8.14 13.67 -6.34
CA TYR A 684 6.92 14.24 -5.77
C TYR A 684 5.87 13.17 -5.47
N LYS A 685 5.60 12.26 -6.41
CA LYS A 685 4.63 11.17 -6.21
C LYS A 685 5.02 10.26 -5.06
N ILE A 686 6.30 9.92 -4.94
CA ILE A 686 6.78 9.08 -3.83
C ILE A 686 6.58 9.83 -2.51
N PHE A 687 6.98 11.10 -2.41
CA PHE A 687 6.75 11.90 -1.19
C PHE A 687 5.27 12.03 -0.85
N GLU A 688 4.41 12.31 -1.84
CA GLU A 688 2.99 12.54 -1.62
C GLU A 688 2.26 11.28 -1.19
N LYS A 689 2.64 10.10 -1.71
CA LYS A 689 2.17 8.79 -1.20
C LYS A 689 2.34 8.67 0.32
N TYR A 690 3.48 9.12 0.87
CA TYR A 690 3.74 9.06 2.31
C TYR A 690 3.05 10.19 3.07
N ASN A 691 3.09 11.43 2.57
CA ASN A 691 2.48 12.58 3.24
C ASN A 691 0.95 12.46 3.30
N GLU A 692 0.31 11.95 2.25
CA GLU A 692 -1.12 11.68 2.20
C GLU A 692 -1.54 10.66 3.26
N ALA A 693 -0.81 9.54 3.36
CA ALA A 693 -1.06 8.54 4.39
C ALA A 693 -0.93 9.14 5.81
N MET A 694 0.02 10.05 6.03
CA MET A 694 0.20 10.68 7.34
C MET A 694 -0.92 11.67 7.68
N ARG A 695 -1.37 12.47 6.71
CA ARG A 695 -2.52 13.39 6.87
C ARG A 695 -3.82 12.65 7.15
N ALA A 696 -3.99 11.46 6.57
CA ALA A 696 -5.19 10.65 6.77
C ALA A 696 -5.30 10.06 8.20
N ILE A 697 -4.19 10.00 8.94
CA ILE A 697 -4.11 9.40 10.29
C ILE A 697 -3.98 10.50 11.38
N SER A 698 -3.90 11.78 10.99
CA SER A 698 -3.79 12.94 11.91
C SER A 698 -5.11 13.67 12.04
#